data_AF-A0AAJ4ZA87-F1
#
_entry.id   AF-A0AAJ4ZA87-F1
#
_cell.length_a   1.000
_cell.length_b   1.000
_cell.length_c   1.000
_cell.angle_alpha   90.00
_cell.angle_beta   90.00
_cell.angle_gamma   90.00
#
_symmetry.space_group_name_H-M   'P 1'
#
loop_
_entity.id
_entity.type
_entity.pdbx_description
1 polymer ?
#
loop_
_entity_poly.entity_id
_entity_poly.type
_entity_poly.pdbx_seq_one_letter_code
_entity_poly.pdbx_strand_id
1 'polypeptide(L)'
;MLTAYGVMMAVRARGARPPPGYFEDITMDTKYVTLVPSSGSAADPDAERGVRRAPAGAVPGGSAPGTVPAAAPVLLPAPACAEAASGYLIPDALPAKGVEFTIAAYPGMAQGDYLLCYFDKGGPGEYTSPEIDITKNSVGKPQTFTVPKANVVKALDKDVKVYYTVEFADGTNADSPQLALHIGEPTMLKAPRVDEAPDGHLSDALAHGDVHVRIPIYDGMAAKDQIYMYWGTAGDPGYYDDEITIRAVREVAILVPAEYVENWLDKSVKITYNVKRGDAVYSSEPLTLLIGNAEDPNLMPPPTVQEAFDGILNPDLVNPGGAKALIGPNATLANGVTGRVVWCGGPSNGGAEWPFDISERYLTNPYPVTIPYDNIVPFIGKTATLSYEADILPPLPFLSNVLTLKVERKTAQVAPASIPELVNDVLDPRNISPSDGAFVYVPPNEQMKVGDTVRLTWACENSLGNWDNSFIVLPSDIGKSIGFQVPFQSIIAGRESKVTVSYDIVRGGKTFAQGTPLTLLIHQGTLPAPTIDEAKQDKLDPADCANSATVRLPASGSFLTGDLITLNWQGANTADGTIAVPHTVTDQESGGDITLLIPLKTVQADVGQSVTLGYTVQRASSTPDETSPPSIYDVVAVPDKGKLLVMGARNNRSVYRGTSTSQYLSAFDKTTLAPVSAQWSYVDQRTSVVGTSFKDTRPWVPLTVQTQDDSVTLNWANIVGSGSDAATPGASALAAHLNHGNVIAWGVADFGGNEPPTTITYNDVVEASSSQKGFAVRRKDGRIAAWGTPALPDGFVMTDAMRISGNASAFAVLRTTGQAVAWGDATNGGKVTDAVAGLSDLTTLHMAGFAFASIRKTGSVVAWGNANFGGLVPTDIGQMTDIVDVRGNYTAFCALRANKTVVGWGQASDGGAVPTGIAARSDIAELASASARAFAVLTEGRQVLAWGLPANGGTLPADIASLSDIAEVTATWGAFAARRANGTVVAWGNGAQGGTVPDAVALCNDIVQVCGTGRAFAALRKNGQVVAWGDQTVGGNTAAVAAKLQNVRALYASSESFVALLDGGGIVTWGVLAGGGDNSKVPTIINENGALTYVATAASRGLIS
;
A
#
# COMPACT_ATOMS: atom_id res chain seq x y z
N MET A 1 60.55 32.71 -11.89
CA MET A 1 60.45 34.15 -11.56
C MET A 1 59.00 34.38 -11.15
N LEU A 2 58.68 34.70 -9.88
CA LEU A 2 58.69 36.06 -9.28
C LEU A 2 57.78 37.04 -10.05
N THR A 3 56.84 37.82 -9.47
CA THR A 3 56.24 37.98 -8.10
C THR A 3 55.00 38.90 -8.25
N ALA A 4 53.80 38.64 -7.70
CA ALA A 4 53.27 38.89 -6.33
C ALA A 4 52.62 40.28 -6.05
N TYR A 5 51.73 40.33 -5.03
CA TYR A 5 50.95 41.46 -4.44
C TYR A 5 49.69 41.97 -5.20
N GLY A 6 48.65 42.48 -4.52
CA GLY A 6 48.49 42.75 -3.08
C GLY A 6 47.03 42.94 -2.58
N VAL A 7 46.84 43.29 -1.29
CA VAL A 7 45.55 43.30 -0.56
C VAL A 7 45.44 44.50 0.40
N MET A 8 44.28 45.18 0.45
CA MET A 8 43.74 46.06 1.54
C MET A 8 42.41 46.70 1.05
N MET A 9 41.45 47.20 1.85
CA MET A 9 41.17 47.19 3.30
C MET A 9 39.63 47.30 3.53
N ALA A 10 39.14 47.37 4.78
CA ALA A 10 37.70 47.37 5.11
C ALA A 10 37.27 48.52 6.06
N VAL A 11 35.98 48.86 6.06
CA VAL A 11 35.33 49.78 7.03
C VAL A 11 33.96 49.23 7.46
N ARG A 12 33.58 49.44 8.73
CA ARG A 12 32.25 49.14 9.33
C ARG A 12 31.61 50.43 9.88
N ALA A 13 30.28 50.49 9.90
CA ALA A 13 29.50 51.34 10.81
C ALA A 13 28.18 50.64 11.21
N ARG A 14 27.53 51.08 12.30
CA ARG A 14 26.26 50.53 12.84
C ARG A 14 25.33 51.64 13.35
N GLY A 15 24.02 51.36 13.37
CA GLY A 15 22.97 52.09 14.10
C GLY A 15 22.09 52.98 13.21
N ALA A 16 20.85 53.34 13.58
CA ALA A 16 19.92 52.81 14.60
C ALA A 16 18.47 53.32 14.29
N ARG A 17 17.44 52.68 14.85
CA ARG A 17 15.99 53.05 14.77
C ARG A 17 15.57 53.94 16.00
N PRO A 18 14.29 54.34 16.25
CA PRO A 18 13.02 54.33 15.47
C PRO A 18 12.27 55.72 15.34
N PRO A 19 11.02 55.98 15.82
CA PRO A 19 9.76 56.20 15.03
C PRO A 19 9.04 57.56 15.39
N PRO A 20 7.68 57.75 15.49
CA PRO A 20 6.44 57.04 15.02
C PRO A 20 5.29 57.94 14.43
N GLY A 21 4.14 57.33 14.09
CA GLY A 21 2.78 57.96 14.14
C GLY A 21 2.00 58.04 12.81
N TYR A 22 0.66 57.96 12.73
CA TYR A 22 -0.41 57.76 13.75
C TYR A 22 -1.65 57.02 13.13
N PHE A 23 -2.23 56.03 13.87
CA PHE A 23 -3.67 55.77 14.24
C PHE A 23 -4.84 55.90 13.20
N GLU A 24 -6.10 55.43 13.38
CA GLU A 24 -6.92 54.81 14.48
C GLU A 24 -7.71 53.58 13.92
N ASP A 25 -8.33 52.57 14.59
CA ASP A 25 -8.49 52.06 15.98
C ASP A 25 -9.95 51.98 16.57
N ILE A 26 -10.48 50.75 16.76
CA ILE A 26 -11.44 50.27 17.82
C ILE A 26 -12.94 50.75 17.74
N THR A 27 -14.02 49.93 17.72
CA THR A 27 -14.71 49.03 18.73
C THR A 27 -15.94 48.34 18.03
N MET A 28 -16.86 47.44 18.52
CA MET A 28 -17.12 46.55 19.69
C MET A 28 -18.25 45.51 19.34
N ASP A 29 -18.50 44.49 20.20
CA ASP A 29 -19.77 43.72 20.51
C ASP A 29 -20.80 43.25 19.43
N THR A 30 -21.55 42.13 19.56
CA THR A 30 -21.63 41.04 20.57
C THR A 30 -22.18 39.70 19.97
N LYS A 31 -21.83 38.57 20.63
CA LYS A 31 -22.55 37.25 20.71
C LYS A 31 -22.98 36.50 19.42
N TYR A 32 -22.47 35.27 19.27
CA TYR A 32 -23.19 34.03 19.66
C TYR A 32 -22.21 32.84 19.79
N VAL A 33 -22.64 31.74 20.42
CA VAL A 33 -21.86 30.53 20.75
C VAL A 33 -22.07 29.48 19.64
N THR A 34 -21.08 28.72 19.15
CA THR A 34 -20.54 27.49 19.77
C THR A 34 -19.24 27.01 19.09
N LEU A 35 -18.35 26.36 19.85
CA LEU A 35 -17.17 25.56 19.43
C LEU A 35 -17.21 24.20 20.20
N VAL A 36 -16.47 23.13 19.90
CA VAL A 36 -15.10 22.95 19.34
C VAL A 36 -14.99 21.55 18.65
N PRO A 37 -14.07 21.30 17.69
CA PRO A 37 -13.84 19.99 17.05
C PRO A 37 -12.62 19.22 17.64
N SER A 38 -12.20 18.07 17.07
CA SER A 38 -10.97 17.36 17.50
C SER A 38 -10.32 16.43 16.45
N SER A 39 -9.05 16.08 16.70
CA SER A 39 -8.12 15.21 15.94
C SER A 39 -6.98 14.75 16.88
N GLY A 40 -6.19 13.70 16.61
CA GLY A 40 -6.15 12.75 15.49
C GLY A 40 -4.85 11.91 15.49
N SER A 41 -4.82 10.83 14.69
CA SER A 41 -3.67 9.96 14.33
C SER A 41 -2.66 9.47 15.42
N ALA A 42 -2.74 8.16 15.69
CA ALA A 42 -1.64 7.17 15.73
C ALA A 42 -0.76 6.90 17.00
N ALA A 43 -0.70 5.58 17.31
CA ALA A 43 0.42 4.76 17.84
C ALA A 43 0.82 4.74 19.34
N ASP A 44 0.30 3.72 20.05
CA ASP A 44 0.98 2.62 20.81
C ASP A 44 2.16 2.85 21.81
N PRO A 45 2.42 1.91 22.78
CA PRO A 45 1.65 0.73 23.20
C PRO A 45 1.43 0.53 24.73
N ASP A 46 0.52 -0.39 25.07
CA ASP A 46 0.48 -1.33 26.22
C ASP A 46 0.13 -0.94 27.69
N ALA A 47 -0.45 -1.95 28.37
CA ALA A 47 -0.59 -2.22 29.82
C ALA A 47 -1.39 -1.30 30.81
N GLU A 48 -2.48 -1.88 31.34
CA GLU A 48 -3.23 -1.66 32.62
C GLU A 48 -3.10 -0.36 33.46
N ARG A 49 -4.24 0.26 33.84
CA ARG A 49 -4.92 0.11 35.17
C ARG A 49 -5.98 1.19 35.48
N GLY A 50 -7.12 0.76 36.03
CA GLY A 50 -7.71 1.40 37.23
C GLY A 50 -8.66 2.60 37.09
N VAL A 51 -9.96 2.31 36.94
CA VAL A 51 -11.11 2.89 37.70
C VAL A 51 -11.13 4.40 38.02
N ARG A 52 -12.18 5.11 37.57
CA ARG A 52 -12.81 6.21 38.35
C ARG A 52 -14.34 6.22 38.21
N ARG A 53 -15.02 6.90 39.15
CA ARG A 53 -16.44 6.70 39.50
C ARG A 53 -17.44 7.63 38.79
N ALA A 54 -18.60 7.02 38.48
CA ALA A 54 -19.98 7.51 38.67
C ALA A 54 -20.51 8.82 38.00
N PRO A 55 -21.75 8.80 37.47
CA PRO A 55 -22.59 9.98 37.26
C PRO A 55 -23.36 10.38 38.55
N ALA A 56 -24.14 11.46 38.48
CA ALA A 56 -24.74 12.14 39.65
C ALA A 56 -26.24 11.90 39.86
N GLY A 57 -26.72 12.12 41.09
CA GLY A 57 -28.14 12.18 41.47
C GLY A 57 -28.32 12.62 42.92
N ALA A 58 -28.88 13.81 43.15
CA ALA A 58 -29.30 14.36 44.45
C ALA A 58 -30.78 14.77 44.34
N VAL A 59 -31.57 15.18 45.34
CA VAL A 59 -31.41 15.74 46.71
C VAL A 59 -32.73 15.39 47.48
N PRO A 60 -33.18 15.99 48.62
CA PRO A 60 -32.54 16.84 49.63
C PRO A 60 -32.75 16.35 51.09
N GLY A 61 -32.07 17.01 52.04
CA GLY A 61 -32.52 17.11 53.43
C GLY A 61 -33.11 18.50 53.73
N GLY A 62 -33.93 18.62 54.78
CA GLY A 62 -34.51 19.90 55.23
C GLY A 62 -34.77 19.90 56.73
N SER A 63 -34.17 20.86 57.44
CA SER A 63 -34.24 20.99 58.91
C SER A 63 -35.11 22.16 59.36
N ALA A 64 -35.62 22.07 60.59
CA ALA A 64 -36.30 23.15 61.32
C ALA A 64 -35.48 23.58 62.56
N PRO A 65 -35.63 24.80 63.10
CA PRO A 65 -34.44 25.55 63.48
C PRO A 65 -34.23 25.80 64.99
N GLY A 66 -32.95 25.95 65.36
CA GLY A 66 -32.51 27.07 66.20
C GLY A 66 -32.16 26.81 67.67
N THR A 67 -30.90 26.45 67.95
CA THR A 67 -30.10 27.00 69.07
C THR A 67 -28.61 26.73 68.86
N VAL A 68 -27.74 27.60 69.37
CA VAL A 68 -26.27 27.51 69.23
C VAL A 68 -25.61 28.13 70.48
N PRO A 69 -24.56 27.55 71.08
CA PRO A 69 -24.11 26.15 71.05
C PRO A 69 -24.04 25.51 72.45
N ALA A 70 -24.45 24.25 72.57
CA ALA A 70 -23.75 23.34 73.50
C ALA A 70 -22.46 22.86 72.83
N ALA A 71 -21.41 22.59 73.59
CA ALA A 71 -20.23 21.92 73.03
C ALA A 71 -20.67 20.57 72.46
N ALA A 72 -20.28 20.26 71.22
CA ALA A 72 -20.65 19.00 70.59
C ALA A 72 -20.08 17.83 71.42
N PRO A 73 -20.90 16.86 71.84
CA PRO A 73 -20.43 15.74 72.65
C PRO A 73 -19.36 14.96 71.87
N VAL A 74 -18.26 14.62 72.55
CA VAL A 74 -17.15 13.89 71.93
C VAL A 74 -17.68 12.55 71.41
N LEU A 75 -17.58 12.33 70.09
CA LEU A 75 -18.22 11.20 69.44
C LEU A 75 -17.38 9.92 69.61
N LEU A 76 -17.52 9.30 70.79
CA LEU A 76 -16.78 8.10 71.17
C LEU A 76 -17.23 6.87 70.36
N PRO A 77 -16.30 6.02 69.88
CA PRO A 77 -16.64 4.73 69.29
C PRO A 77 -17.12 3.74 70.35
N ALA A 78 -18.03 2.84 70.00
CA ALA A 78 -18.38 1.69 70.84
C ALA A 78 -17.18 0.72 71.00
N PRO A 79 -17.14 -0.12 72.05
CA PRO A 79 -16.24 -1.26 72.10
C PRO A 79 -16.46 -2.22 70.92
N ALA A 80 -15.40 -2.87 70.48
CA ALA A 80 -15.44 -4.01 69.55
C ALA A 80 -14.94 -5.28 70.26
N CYS A 81 -15.47 -6.44 69.86
CA CYS A 81 -15.09 -7.76 70.37
C CYS A 81 -14.81 -8.65 69.16
N ALA A 82 -13.61 -9.22 69.05
CA ALA A 82 -13.25 -10.05 67.89
C ALA A 82 -13.84 -11.47 67.99
N GLU A 83 -14.02 -11.94 69.22
CA GLU A 83 -14.58 -13.25 69.57
C GLU A 83 -16.12 -13.30 69.54
N ALA A 84 -16.79 -12.18 69.20
CA ALA A 84 -18.24 -12.10 69.08
C ALA A 84 -18.69 -12.24 67.62
N ALA A 85 -19.51 -13.25 67.32
CA ALA A 85 -20.02 -13.53 65.98
C ALA A 85 -21.52 -13.21 65.90
N SER A 86 -21.92 -12.36 64.95
CA SER A 86 -23.33 -12.01 64.69
C SER A 86 -24.14 -11.55 65.92
N GLY A 87 -23.48 -10.92 66.90
CA GLY A 87 -24.09 -10.48 68.16
C GLY A 87 -24.05 -11.50 69.30
N TYR A 88 -23.52 -12.71 69.08
CA TYR A 88 -23.36 -13.76 70.10
C TYR A 88 -21.90 -13.86 70.57
N LEU A 89 -21.70 -14.13 71.86
CA LEU A 89 -20.40 -14.39 72.46
C LEU A 89 -20.45 -15.71 73.25
N ILE A 90 -19.87 -16.77 72.68
CA ILE A 90 -19.97 -18.14 73.19
C ILE A 90 -18.94 -18.35 74.31
N PRO A 91 -19.35 -18.58 75.58
CA PRO A 91 -18.40 -18.59 76.69
C PRO A 91 -17.36 -19.72 76.62
N ASP A 92 -17.74 -20.90 76.12
CA ASP A 92 -16.86 -22.07 76.13
C ASP A 92 -15.68 -21.94 75.17
N ALA A 93 -15.88 -21.28 74.01
CA ALA A 93 -14.82 -20.94 73.06
C ALA A 93 -13.78 -19.94 73.61
N LEU A 94 -14.13 -19.16 74.65
CA LEU A 94 -13.21 -18.15 75.19
C LEU A 94 -11.98 -18.75 75.89
N PRO A 95 -10.78 -18.16 75.72
CA PRO A 95 -9.59 -18.59 76.45
C PRO A 95 -9.72 -18.33 77.95
N ALA A 96 -8.92 -19.02 78.77
CA ALA A 96 -9.01 -18.94 80.22
C ALA A 96 -8.82 -17.52 80.80
N LYS A 97 -8.15 -16.62 80.07
CA LYS A 97 -8.00 -15.19 80.45
C LYS A 97 -9.33 -14.41 80.41
N GLY A 98 -10.34 -14.90 79.67
CA GLY A 98 -11.53 -14.13 79.31
C GLY A 98 -11.49 -13.59 77.88
N VAL A 99 -12.45 -12.71 77.57
CA VAL A 99 -12.62 -12.05 76.27
C VAL A 99 -11.93 -10.69 76.26
N GLU A 100 -11.39 -10.25 75.12
CA GLU A 100 -10.70 -8.96 75.01
C GLU A 100 -11.49 -7.96 74.14
N PHE A 101 -11.95 -6.88 74.78
CA PHE A 101 -12.63 -5.78 74.09
C PHE A 101 -11.62 -4.72 73.66
N THR A 102 -11.73 -4.27 72.41
CA THR A 102 -10.92 -3.20 71.82
C THR A 102 -11.71 -1.90 71.73
N ILE A 103 -11.12 -0.82 72.23
CA ILE A 103 -11.60 0.55 72.10
C ILE A 103 -10.70 1.24 71.07
N ALA A 104 -11.29 1.68 69.95
CA ALA A 104 -10.55 2.42 68.93
C ALA A 104 -10.08 3.79 69.45
N ALA A 105 -8.96 4.31 68.92
CA ALA A 105 -8.48 5.65 69.25
C ALA A 105 -9.54 6.70 68.91
N TYR A 106 -9.99 7.46 69.91
CA TYR A 106 -11.12 8.39 69.79
C TYR A 106 -10.68 9.83 69.47
N PRO A 107 -11.56 10.66 68.87
CA PRO A 107 -11.26 12.07 68.65
C PRO A 107 -11.01 12.80 69.97
N GLY A 108 -9.91 13.56 70.05
CA GLY A 108 -9.53 14.32 71.25
C GLY A 108 -8.55 13.61 72.20
N MET A 109 -8.38 12.28 72.08
CA MET A 109 -7.51 11.45 72.93
C MET A 109 -6.14 12.08 73.21
N ALA A 110 -5.91 12.47 74.47
CA ALA A 110 -4.77 13.25 74.94
C ALA A 110 -3.98 12.53 76.04
N GLN A 111 -2.76 13.00 76.32
CA GLN A 111 -1.98 12.47 77.45
C GLN A 111 -2.61 12.98 78.76
N GLY A 112 -3.11 12.06 79.59
CA GLY A 112 -3.76 12.37 80.86
C GLY A 112 -5.27 12.12 80.88
N ASP A 113 -5.87 11.76 79.75
CA ASP A 113 -7.19 11.12 79.74
C ASP A 113 -7.07 9.73 80.39
N TYR A 114 -8.14 9.18 80.97
CA TYR A 114 -8.20 7.77 81.34
C TYR A 114 -9.57 7.12 81.08
N LEU A 115 -9.56 5.79 80.93
CA LEU A 115 -10.75 5.01 80.59
C LEU A 115 -11.20 4.15 81.76
N LEU A 116 -12.51 4.06 81.96
CA LEU A 116 -13.15 3.11 82.87
C LEU A 116 -14.20 2.31 82.10
N CYS A 117 -13.95 1.01 81.92
CA CYS A 117 -14.69 0.16 80.98
C CYS A 117 -15.63 -0.80 81.73
N TYR A 118 -16.83 -1.00 81.20
CA TYR A 118 -17.90 -1.78 81.84
C TYR A 118 -18.40 -2.90 80.93
N PHE A 119 -18.64 -4.07 81.54
CA PHE A 119 -19.36 -5.20 80.98
C PHE A 119 -20.48 -5.57 81.94
N ASP A 120 -21.72 -5.66 81.43
CA ASP A 120 -22.92 -6.06 82.17
C ASP A 120 -23.15 -5.28 83.49
N LYS A 121 -22.99 -3.95 83.43
CA LYS A 121 -23.09 -3.07 84.61
C LYS A 121 -24.49 -3.13 85.25
N GLY A 122 -24.57 -3.56 86.52
CA GLY A 122 -25.82 -3.86 87.23
C GLY A 122 -26.41 -5.25 86.96
N GLY A 123 -25.73 -6.09 86.17
CA GLY A 123 -26.16 -7.45 85.79
C GLY A 123 -25.37 -8.58 86.48
N PRO A 124 -25.76 -9.85 86.27
CA PRO A 124 -25.12 -11.00 86.93
C PRO A 124 -23.65 -11.22 86.54
N GLY A 125 -23.23 -10.74 85.37
CA GLY A 125 -21.86 -10.80 84.87
C GLY A 125 -20.99 -9.60 85.25
N GLU A 126 -21.51 -8.60 85.97
CA GLU A 126 -20.90 -7.27 86.12
C GLU A 126 -19.39 -7.28 86.33
N TYR A 127 -18.69 -6.56 85.45
CA TYR A 127 -17.26 -6.29 85.53
C TYR A 127 -16.97 -4.84 85.16
N THR A 128 -16.13 -4.19 85.96
CA THR A 128 -15.52 -2.90 85.65
C THR A 128 -14.01 -3.11 85.54
N SER A 129 -13.37 -2.53 84.51
CA SER A 129 -11.91 -2.60 84.37
C SER A 129 -11.19 -1.83 85.48
N PRO A 130 -9.90 -2.09 85.70
CA PRO A 130 -9.00 -1.08 86.25
C PRO A 130 -9.04 0.21 85.41
N GLU A 131 -8.59 1.31 85.98
CA GLU A 131 -8.39 2.58 85.27
C GLU A 131 -7.27 2.42 84.22
N ILE A 132 -7.50 2.90 82.99
CA ILE A 132 -6.54 2.78 81.88
C ILE A 132 -6.06 4.17 81.46
N ASP A 133 -4.88 4.56 81.99
CA ASP A 133 -4.24 5.84 81.69
C ASP A 133 -3.81 5.97 80.22
N ILE A 134 -4.21 7.06 79.56
CA ILE A 134 -3.69 7.43 78.26
C ILE A 134 -2.32 8.10 78.43
N THR A 135 -1.29 7.25 78.44
CA THR A 135 0.10 7.71 78.42
C THR A 135 0.45 8.41 77.09
N LYS A 136 1.54 9.19 77.08
CA LYS A 136 2.10 9.80 75.87
C LYS A 136 2.30 8.83 74.69
N ASN A 137 2.57 7.56 75.00
CA ASN A 137 2.82 6.51 74.01
C ASN A 137 1.54 5.72 73.64
N SER A 138 0.42 5.96 74.35
CA SER A 138 -0.90 5.38 74.12
C SER A 138 -1.79 6.27 73.23
N VAL A 139 -1.56 7.59 73.24
CA VAL A 139 -2.26 8.57 72.39
C VAL A 139 -2.30 8.12 70.93
N GLY A 140 -3.49 8.13 70.33
CA GLY A 140 -3.72 7.76 68.93
C GLY A 140 -3.69 6.25 68.64
N LYS A 141 -3.64 5.39 69.65
CA LYS A 141 -3.67 3.92 69.50
C LYS A 141 -4.93 3.33 70.14
N PRO A 142 -5.48 2.22 69.61
CA PRO A 142 -6.52 1.47 70.31
C PRO A 142 -6.05 1.03 71.69
N GLN A 143 -6.95 1.05 72.67
CA GLN A 143 -6.75 0.47 74.00
C GLN A 143 -7.57 -0.82 74.09
N THR A 144 -7.16 -1.77 74.94
CA THR A 144 -7.93 -3.00 75.18
C THR A 144 -8.19 -3.23 76.66
N PHE A 145 -9.30 -3.91 76.98
CA PHE A 145 -9.59 -4.40 78.31
C PHE A 145 -10.11 -5.84 78.25
N THR A 146 -9.61 -6.70 79.13
CA THR A 146 -10.06 -8.09 79.23
C THR A 146 -11.17 -8.22 80.28
N VAL A 147 -12.27 -8.86 79.92
CA VAL A 147 -13.34 -9.28 80.86
C VAL A 147 -13.12 -10.75 81.20
N PRO A 148 -12.86 -11.12 82.47
CA PRO A 148 -12.57 -12.51 82.86
C PRO A 148 -13.65 -13.50 82.42
N LYS A 149 -13.26 -14.71 82.01
CA LYS A 149 -14.21 -15.76 81.57
C LYS A 149 -15.28 -16.06 82.63
N ALA A 150 -14.92 -15.99 83.91
CA ALA A 150 -15.84 -16.17 85.04
C ALA A 150 -16.90 -15.05 85.20
N ASN A 151 -16.73 -13.90 84.55
CA ASN A 151 -17.74 -12.84 84.49
C ASN A 151 -18.68 -13.06 83.29
N VAL A 152 -18.13 -13.39 82.12
CA VAL A 152 -18.94 -13.75 80.93
C VAL A 152 -19.83 -14.95 81.22
N VAL A 153 -19.31 -16.04 81.80
CA VAL A 153 -20.07 -17.26 82.11
C VAL A 153 -21.24 -17.02 83.08
N LYS A 154 -21.17 -16.01 83.97
CA LYS A 154 -22.31 -15.67 84.87
C LYS A 154 -23.50 -15.03 84.14
N ALA A 155 -23.27 -14.50 82.94
CA ALA A 155 -24.29 -13.89 82.10
C ALA A 155 -24.86 -14.86 81.05
N LEU A 156 -24.59 -16.16 81.15
CA LEU A 156 -25.10 -17.18 80.22
C LEU A 156 -26.63 -17.09 80.00
N ASP A 157 -27.02 -17.20 78.74
CA ASP A 157 -28.37 -17.02 78.18
C ASP A 157 -28.97 -15.63 78.46
N LYS A 158 -28.14 -14.58 78.54
CA LYS A 158 -28.58 -13.18 78.74
C LYS A 158 -27.99 -12.25 77.68
N ASP A 159 -28.72 -11.17 77.41
CA ASP A 159 -28.22 -10.01 76.69
C ASP A 159 -27.43 -9.12 77.66
N VAL A 160 -26.14 -8.93 77.40
CA VAL A 160 -25.26 -8.02 78.14
C VAL A 160 -24.99 -6.74 77.36
N LYS A 161 -24.55 -5.72 78.09
CA LYS A 161 -24.16 -4.42 77.51
C LYS A 161 -22.74 -4.06 77.90
N VAL A 162 -21.97 -3.59 76.92
CA VAL A 162 -20.54 -3.28 77.05
C VAL A 162 -20.28 -1.86 76.54
N TYR A 163 -19.66 -1.02 77.38
CA TYR A 163 -19.39 0.39 77.09
C TYR A 163 -18.29 0.92 78.02
N TYR A 164 -17.78 2.14 77.80
CA TYR A 164 -16.79 2.76 78.68
C TYR A 164 -17.09 4.24 78.90
N THR A 165 -16.57 4.79 79.99
CA THR A 165 -16.47 6.24 80.22
C THR A 165 -15.04 6.68 79.93
N VAL A 166 -14.86 7.81 79.23
CA VAL A 166 -13.62 8.58 79.24
C VAL A 166 -13.74 9.66 80.31
N GLU A 167 -12.71 9.82 81.14
CA GLU A 167 -12.45 11.05 81.88
C GLU A 167 -11.28 11.76 81.17
N PHE A 168 -11.54 12.93 80.60
CA PHE A 168 -10.57 13.71 79.83
C PHE A 168 -9.63 14.49 80.76
N ALA A 169 -8.44 14.81 80.28
CA ALA A 169 -7.42 15.58 81.02
C ALA A 169 -7.85 16.99 81.47
N ASP A 170 -9.02 17.49 81.03
CA ASP A 170 -9.63 18.74 81.49
C ASP A 170 -10.65 18.58 82.64
N GLY A 171 -10.91 17.34 83.08
CA GLY A 171 -11.86 17.02 84.14
C GLY A 171 -13.33 16.90 83.67
N THR A 172 -13.56 16.67 82.37
CA THR A 172 -14.88 16.34 81.82
C THR A 172 -15.00 14.87 81.45
N ASN A 173 -16.21 14.31 81.49
CA ASN A 173 -16.45 12.88 81.28
C ASN A 173 -17.49 12.62 80.18
N ALA A 174 -17.31 11.55 79.40
CA ALA A 174 -18.26 11.11 78.37
C ALA A 174 -18.36 9.57 78.27
N ASP A 175 -19.56 9.06 78.11
CA ASP A 175 -19.85 7.62 77.91
C ASP A 175 -19.87 7.24 76.42
N SER A 176 -19.36 6.05 76.10
CA SER A 176 -19.46 5.46 74.76
C SER A 176 -20.87 4.92 74.45
N PRO A 177 -21.22 4.76 73.17
CA PRO A 177 -22.34 3.91 72.78
C PRO A 177 -22.17 2.48 73.32
N GLN A 178 -23.29 1.80 73.57
CA GLN A 178 -23.31 0.44 74.11
C GLN A 178 -23.25 -0.61 73.00
N LEU A 179 -22.26 -1.50 73.05
CA LEU A 179 -22.30 -2.78 72.34
C LEU A 179 -23.22 -3.73 73.12
N ALA A 180 -24.21 -4.32 72.44
CA ALA A 180 -25.07 -5.36 73.00
C ALA A 180 -24.62 -6.73 72.47
N LEU A 181 -24.58 -7.74 73.34
CA LEU A 181 -24.20 -9.12 73.00
C LEU A 181 -25.10 -10.12 73.73
N HIS A 182 -25.51 -11.20 73.06
CA HIS A 182 -26.10 -12.36 73.72
C HIS A 182 -25.00 -13.36 74.12
N ILE A 183 -25.05 -13.87 75.35
CA ILE A 183 -24.04 -14.80 75.86
C ILE A 183 -24.55 -16.24 75.78
N GLY A 184 -24.27 -16.94 74.67
CA GLY A 184 -24.75 -18.30 74.41
C GLY A 184 -24.59 -18.71 72.94
N GLU A 185 -25.09 -19.90 72.58
CA GLU A 185 -25.12 -20.39 71.20
C GLU A 185 -26.50 -20.18 70.54
N PRO A 186 -26.57 -19.81 69.25
CA PRO A 186 -27.84 -19.68 68.52
C PRO A 186 -28.35 -21.05 68.03
N THR A 187 -29.62 -21.36 68.28
CA THR A 187 -30.27 -22.60 67.81
C THR A 187 -30.71 -22.50 66.34
N MET A 188 -30.15 -23.37 65.48
CA MET A 188 -30.52 -23.47 64.06
C MET A 188 -31.70 -24.43 63.81
N LEU A 189 -32.32 -24.29 62.64
CA LEU A 189 -33.31 -25.22 62.09
C LEU A 189 -32.60 -26.35 61.32
N LYS A 190 -33.27 -27.49 61.12
CA LYS A 190 -32.71 -28.65 60.41
C LYS A 190 -32.46 -28.37 58.92
N ALA A 191 -31.47 -29.05 58.34
CA ALA A 191 -31.19 -28.97 56.90
C ALA A 191 -32.36 -29.40 56.00
N PRO A 192 -32.48 -28.86 54.76
CA PRO A 192 -33.35 -29.41 53.72
C PRO A 192 -32.80 -30.73 53.15
N ARG A 193 -33.59 -31.42 52.32
CA ARG A 193 -33.15 -32.55 51.48
C ARG A 193 -33.50 -32.32 50.01
N VAL A 194 -32.95 -33.13 49.11
CA VAL A 194 -33.32 -33.18 47.69
C VAL A 194 -33.92 -34.56 47.39
N ASP A 195 -35.08 -34.60 46.74
CA ASP A 195 -35.81 -35.86 46.51
C ASP A 195 -35.16 -36.73 45.41
N GLU A 196 -34.55 -36.12 44.40
CA GLU A 196 -33.87 -36.78 43.27
C GLU A 196 -32.46 -37.29 43.59
N ALA A 197 -31.89 -36.89 44.74
CA ALA A 197 -30.54 -37.23 45.19
C ALA A 197 -30.54 -37.60 46.69
N PRO A 198 -31.17 -38.74 47.07
CA PRO A 198 -31.39 -39.12 48.47
C PRO A 198 -30.10 -39.51 49.23
N ASP A 199 -28.99 -39.68 48.51
CA ASP A 199 -27.63 -39.94 49.00
C ASP A 199 -26.73 -38.69 48.99
N GLY A 200 -27.21 -37.57 48.44
CA GLY A 200 -26.44 -36.33 48.30
C GLY A 200 -25.69 -36.17 46.97
N HIS A 201 -25.90 -37.05 45.97
CA HIS A 201 -25.21 -36.97 44.68
C HIS A 201 -26.17 -37.08 43.47
N LEU A 202 -26.42 -35.95 42.79
CA LEU A 202 -27.23 -35.89 41.57
C LEU A 202 -26.41 -36.29 40.33
N SER A 203 -26.77 -37.39 39.68
CA SER A 203 -26.07 -37.85 38.47
C SER A 203 -26.24 -36.89 37.27
N ASP A 204 -25.23 -36.85 36.38
CA ASP A 204 -25.23 -36.24 35.03
C ASP A 204 -26.62 -36.28 34.35
N ALA A 205 -27.20 -37.48 34.22
CA ALA A 205 -28.48 -37.71 33.54
C ALA A 205 -29.72 -37.13 34.26
N LEU A 206 -29.61 -36.73 35.53
CA LEU A 206 -30.67 -36.07 36.31
C LEU A 206 -30.42 -34.56 36.51
N ALA A 207 -29.19 -34.08 36.33
CA ALA A 207 -28.85 -32.66 36.38
C ALA A 207 -29.49 -31.83 35.25
N HIS A 208 -29.89 -32.50 34.16
CA HIS A 208 -30.69 -31.95 33.05
C HIS A 208 -32.21 -31.93 33.32
N GLY A 209 -32.64 -32.10 34.58
CA GLY A 209 -34.05 -32.14 34.98
C GLY A 209 -34.37 -31.20 36.14
N ASP A 210 -35.67 -30.96 36.36
CA ASP A 210 -36.15 -30.17 37.50
C ASP A 210 -35.96 -30.95 38.81
N VAL A 211 -35.53 -30.26 39.88
CA VAL A 211 -35.13 -30.87 41.16
C VAL A 211 -35.97 -30.33 42.32
N HIS A 212 -36.39 -31.18 43.25
CA HIS A 212 -37.24 -30.81 44.38
C HIS A 212 -36.44 -30.67 45.68
N VAL A 213 -36.21 -29.42 46.09
CA VAL A 213 -35.68 -29.09 47.43
C VAL A 213 -36.82 -29.14 48.44
N ARG A 214 -36.65 -29.95 49.48
CA ARG A 214 -37.70 -30.25 50.46
C ARG A 214 -37.29 -29.88 51.88
N ILE A 215 -38.08 -28.97 52.45
CA ILE A 215 -37.91 -28.39 53.78
C ILE A 215 -38.74 -29.17 54.81
N PRO A 216 -38.13 -29.62 55.92
CA PRO A 216 -38.81 -30.41 56.95
C PRO A 216 -39.78 -29.57 57.79
N ILE A 217 -40.68 -30.25 58.50
CA ILE A 217 -41.46 -29.62 59.58
C ILE A 217 -40.50 -29.26 60.72
N TYR A 218 -40.48 -27.99 61.10
CA TYR A 218 -39.66 -27.44 62.18
C TYR A 218 -40.51 -26.96 63.37
N ASP A 219 -39.88 -26.82 64.54
CA ASP A 219 -40.61 -26.52 65.77
C ASP A 219 -41.28 -25.14 65.75
N GLY A 220 -42.54 -25.12 66.19
CA GLY A 220 -43.39 -23.92 66.16
C GLY A 220 -43.83 -23.46 64.76
N MET A 221 -43.58 -24.23 63.68
CA MET A 221 -44.07 -23.92 62.32
C MET A 221 -45.55 -23.51 62.35
N ALA A 222 -45.86 -22.33 61.80
CA ALA A 222 -47.19 -21.75 61.86
C ALA A 222 -47.64 -21.18 60.50
N ALA A 223 -48.97 -21.06 60.31
CA ALA A 223 -49.50 -20.34 59.17
C ALA A 223 -49.10 -18.85 59.25
N LYS A 224 -48.65 -18.29 58.13
CA LYS A 224 -47.96 -16.98 57.96
C LYS A 224 -46.48 -16.93 58.33
N ASP A 225 -45.83 -18.01 58.75
CA ASP A 225 -44.36 -18.07 58.65
C ASP A 225 -43.97 -17.92 57.15
N GLN A 226 -42.95 -17.13 56.85
CA GLN A 226 -42.40 -17.02 55.48
C GLN A 226 -41.10 -17.81 55.41
N ILE A 227 -41.03 -18.78 54.49
CA ILE A 227 -39.80 -19.47 54.11
C ILE A 227 -39.12 -18.70 52.97
N TYR A 228 -37.81 -18.56 53.04
CA TYR A 228 -36.92 -18.18 51.94
C TYR A 228 -35.92 -19.32 51.72
N MET A 229 -35.85 -19.89 50.52
CA MET A 229 -34.94 -20.98 50.17
C MET A 229 -33.85 -20.46 49.22
N TYR A 230 -32.61 -20.91 49.41
CA TYR A 230 -31.45 -20.52 48.61
C TYR A 230 -30.70 -21.75 48.10
N TRP A 231 -30.49 -21.81 46.79
CA TRP A 231 -29.68 -22.78 46.07
C TRP A 231 -28.46 -22.06 45.51
N GLY A 232 -27.27 -22.36 46.05
CA GLY A 232 -26.05 -21.60 45.81
C GLY A 232 -25.93 -20.34 46.67
N THR A 233 -24.96 -19.48 46.34
CA THR A 233 -24.71 -18.17 46.96
C THR A 233 -25.07 -17.05 45.99
N ALA A 234 -25.63 -15.95 46.49
CA ALA A 234 -26.04 -14.82 45.64
C ALA A 234 -24.85 -14.25 44.84
N GLY A 235 -24.83 -14.51 43.54
CA GLY A 235 -23.73 -14.18 42.62
C GLY A 235 -23.15 -15.38 41.85
N ASP A 236 -23.46 -16.61 42.26
CA ASP A 236 -23.08 -17.83 41.52
C ASP A 236 -23.88 -17.94 40.19
N PRO A 237 -23.30 -18.47 39.09
CA PRO A 237 -23.98 -18.55 37.78
C PRO A 237 -25.28 -19.37 37.75
N GLY A 238 -25.45 -20.30 38.71
CA GLY A 238 -26.67 -21.07 38.92
C GLY A 238 -27.34 -20.76 40.26
N TYR A 239 -27.21 -19.54 40.79
CA TYR A 239 -27.94 -19.14 41.99
C TYR A 239 -29.45 -19.10 41.72
N TYR A 240 -30.23 -19.66 42.65
CA TYR A 240 -31.69 -19.63 42.62
C TYR A 240 -32.24 -19.44 44.03
N ASP A 241 -33.20 -18.52 44.19
CA ASP A 241 -33.97 -18.35 45.43
C ASP A 241 -35.48 -18.24 45.19
N ASP A 242 -36.26 -18.70 46.17
CA ASP A 242 -37.73 -18.69 46.14
C ASP A 242 -38.30 -18.39 47.55
N GLU A 243 -39.48 -17.76 47.62
CA GLU A 243 -40.19 -17.48 48.86
C GLU A 243 -41.58 -18.12 48.91
N ILE A 244 -41.92 -18.73 50.06
CA ILE A 244 -43.23 -19.34 50.26
C ILE A 244 -43.79 -19.07 51.66
N THR A 245 -44.96 -18.44 51.70
CA THR A 245 -45.73 -18.23 52.94
C THR A 245 -46.49 -19.50 53.30
N ILE A 246 -46.24 -20.03 54.50
CA ILE A 246 -46.88 -21.26 55.00
C ILE A 246 -48.39 -21.02 55.21
N ARG A 247 -49.20 -21.89 54.61
CA ARG A 247 -50.67 -21.87 54.74
C ARG A 247 -51.19 -22.83 55.82
N ALA A 248 -50.47 -23.91 56.08
CA ALA A 248 -50.72 -24.92 57.12
C ALA A 248 -49.43 -25.71 57.38
N VAL A 249 -49.32 -26.34 58.54
CA VAL A 249 -48.12 -27.12 58.95
C VAL A 249 -47.98 -28.37 58.07
N ARG A 250 -46.87 -28.46 57.33
CA ARG A 250 -46.49 -29.61 56.46
C ARG A 250 -45.02 -29.50 56.03
N GLU A 251 -44.45 -30.57 55.48
CA GLU A 251 -43.26 -30.43 54.64
C GLU A 251 -43.56 -29.56 53.41
N VAL A 252 -42.58 -28.75 53.03
CA VAL A 252 -42.67 -27.84 51.88
C VAL A 252 -41.63 -28.26 50.85
N ALA A 253 -42.08 -28.60 49.65
CA ALA A 253 -41.22 -28.83 48.50
C ALA A 253 -41.24 -27.58 47.61
N ILE A 254 -40.06 -27.19 47.12
CA ILE A 254 -39.79 -26.08 46.21
C ILE A 254 -39.05 -26.70 45.01
N LEU A 255 -39.46 -26.34 43.80
CA LEU A 255 -38.87 -26.86 42.56
C LEU A 255 -37.79 -25.89 42.08
N VAL A 256 -36.59 -26.41 41.85
CA VAL A 256 -35.48 -25.71 41.21
C VAL A 256 -35.44 -26.16 39.74
N PRO A 257 -35.70 -25.26 38.76
CA PRO A 257 -35.76 -25.65 37.36
C PRO A 257 -34.40 -26.11 36.81
N ALA A 258 -34.42 -27.01 35.84
CA ALA A 258 -33.21 -27.61 35.24
C ALA A 258 -32.12 -26.60 34.85
N GLU A 259 -32.50 -25.42 34.31
CA GLU A 259 -31.55 -24.37 33.89
C GLU A 259 -30.67 -23.83 35.04
N TYR A 260 -31.13 -23.88 36.29
CA TYR A 260 -30.35 -23.51 37.48
C TYR A 260 -29.52 -24.69 38.00
N VAL A 261 -29.92 -25.93 37.71
CA VAL A 261 -29.22 -27.17 38.11
C VAL A 261 -28.02 -27.44 37.18
N GLU A 262 -28.21 -27.32 35.86
CA GLU A 262 -27.16 -27.54 34.84
C GLU A 262 -25.94 -26.64 35.05
N ASN A 263 -26.14 -25.41 35.55
CA ASN A 263 -25.05 -24.48 35.88
C ASN A 263 -24.09 -25.01 36.97
N TRP A 264 -24.49 -26.04 37.73
CA TRP A 264 -23.69 -26.72 38.75
C TRP A 264 -23.16 -28.10 38.31
N LEU A 265 -23.27 -28.48 37.02
CA LEU A 265 -22.60 -29.67 36.49
C LEU A 265 -21.10 -29.67 36.86
N ASP A 266 -20.62 -30.84 37.30
CA ASP A 266 -19.28 -31.13 37.82
C ASP A 266 -18.86 -30.28 39.03
N LYS A 267 -19.83 -29.80 39.83
CA LYS A 267 -19.61 -28.96 41.03
C LYS A 267 -20.48 -29.41 42.20
N SER A 268 -20.15 -28.91 43.40
CA SER A 268 -20.99 -29.00 44.59
C SER A 268 -21.81 -27.73 44.79
N VAL A 269 -23.13 -27.84 44.98
CA VAL A 269 -24.00 -26.71 45.37
C VAL A 269 -24.36 -26.77 46.86
N LYS A 270 -24.49 -25.61 47.50
CA LYS A 270 -24.91 -25.46 48.89
C LYS A 270 -26.35 -24.96 48.95
N ILE A 271 -27.20 -25.60 49.77
CA ILE A 271 -28.64 -25.35 49.84
C ILE A 271 -29.02 -25.01 51.28
N THR A 272 -29.76 -23.92 51.50
CA THR A 272 -30.17 -23.42 52.84
C THR A 272 -31.57 -22.84 52.81
N TYR A 273 -32.19 -22.62 53.97
CA TYR A 273 -33.40 -21.80 54.08
C TYR A 273 -33.44 -20.95 55.34
N ASN A 274 -34.17 -19.83 55.26
CA ASN A 274 -34.52 -18.97 56.38
C ASN A 274 -36.04 -19.03 56.64
N VAL A 275 -36.45 -18.91 57.90
CA VAL A 275 -37.84 -18.76 58.34
C VAL A 275 -38.00 -17.41 59.01
N LYS A 276 -38.88 -16.56 58.48
CA LYS A 276 -39.27 -15.29 59.09
C LYS A 276 -40.63 -15.44 59.80
N ARG A 277 -40.67 -15.06 61.08
CA ARG A 277 -41.86 -15.09 61.95
C ARG A 277 -42.00 -13.74 62.65
N GLY A 278 -42.82 -12.86 62.07
CA GLY A 278 -42.85 -11.45 62.47
C GLY A 278 -41.52 -10.78 62.09
N ASP A 279 -40.88 -10.13 63.07
CA ASP A 279 -39.57 -9.49 62.90
C ASP A 279 -38.38 -10.43 63.18
N ALA A 280 -38.63 -11.63 63.73
CA ALA A 280 -37.59 -12.63 63.99
C ALA A 280 -37.30 -13.49 62.75
N VAL A 281 -36.02 -13.83 62.55
CA VAL A 281 -35.54 -14.71 61.48
C VAL A 281 -34.72 -15.85 62.08
N TYR A 282 -34.96 -17.07 61.59
CA TYR A 282 -34.28 -18.31 62.01
C TYR A 282 -33.69 -18.99 60.76
N SER A 283 -32.45 -19.48 60.83
CA SER A 283 -31.74 -20.08 59.69
C SER A 283 -31.60 -21.59 59.83
N SER A 284 -31.52 -22.30 58.70
CA SER A 284 -31.25 -23.73 58.65
C SER A 284 -29.76 -24.07 58.69
N GLU A 285 -29.45 -25.28 59.13
CA GLU A 285 -28.26 -26.01 58.71
C GLU A 285 -28.20 -26.10 57.17
N PRO A 286 -27.01 -26.12 56.56
CA PRO A 286 -26.85 -26.29 55.12
C PRO A 286 -26.86 -27.75 54.69
N LEU A 287 -27.42 -28.01 53.51
CA LEU A 287 -27.13 -29.21 52.72
C LEU A 287 -26.04 -28.88 51.69
N THR A 288 -25.15 -29.83 51.41
CA THR A 288 -24.27 -29.82 50.22
C THR A 288 -24.71 -30.96 49.30
N LEU A 289 -24.83 -30.67 48.01
CA LEU A 289 -25.22 -31.61 46.97
C LEU A 289 -24.13 -31.65 45.89
N LEU A 290 -23.64 -32.85 45.56
CA LEU A 290 -22.72 -33.09 44.45
C LEU A 290 -23.51 -33.28 43.15
N ILE A 291 -23.02 -32.75 42.01
CA ILE A 291 -23.71 -32.82 40.72
C ILE A 291 -22.74 -33.22 39.60
N GLY A 292 -23.16 -34.15 38.72
CA GLY A 292 -22.36 -34.60 37.58
C GLY A 292 -21.24 -35.55 37.99
N ASN A 293 -19.98 -35.15 37.79
CA ASN A 293 -18.77 -35.87 38.21
C ASN A 293 -18.05 -35.15 39.38
N ALA A 294 -18.79 -34.38 40.20
CA ALA A 294 -18.24 -33.62 41.31
C ALA A 294 -17.66 -34.53 42.41
N GLU A 295 -16.33 -34.52 42.57
CA GLU A 295 -15.65 -35.19 43.68
C GLU A 295 -15.75 -34.39 44.98
N ASP A 296 -16.12 -35.05 46.09
CA ASP A 296 -15.92 -34.49 47.44
C ASP A 296 -14.46 -34.71 47.86
N PRO A 297 -13.68 -33.65 48.17
CA PRO A 297 -12.30 -33.77 48.61
C PRO A 297 -12.14 -34.41 50.01
N ASN A 298 -13.24 -34.65 50.73
CA ASN A 298 -13.26 -35.37 52.01
C ASN A 298 -13.43 -36.90 51.84
N LEU A 299 -13.80 -37.37 50.63
CA LEU A 299 -13.90 -38.79 50.30
C LEU A 299 -12.60 -39.31 49.66
N MET A 300 -12.45 -40.65 49.60
CA MET A 300 -11.32 -41.25 48.91
C MET A 300 -11.45 -41.11 47.38
N PRO A 301 -10.34 -41.04 46.62
CA PRO A 301 -10.40 -40.97 45.16
C PRO A 301 -11.20 -42.14 44.55
N PRO A 302 -11.92 -41.91 43.43
CA PRO A 302 -12.76 -42.94 42.82
C PRO A 302 -11.91 -44.08 42.25
N PRO A 303 -12.50 -45.28 42.07
CA PRO A 303 -11.85 -46.35 41.31
C PRO A 303 -11.70 -45.96 39.84
N THR A 304 -10.75 -46.56 39.12
CA THR A 304 -10.64 -46.43 37.65
C THR A 304 -10.89 -47.77 36.96
N VAL A 305 -11.25 -47.80 35.68
CA VAL A 305 -11.49 -49.06 34.93
C VAL A 305 -10.57 -49.17 33.72
N GLN A 306 -9.75 -50.23 33.68
CA GLN A 306 -8.67 -50.41 32.71
C GLN A 306 -9.15 -50.57 31.25
N GLU A 307 -10.35 -51.10 31.04
CA GLU A 307 -10.97 -51.29 29.72
C GLU A 307 -11.96 -50.16 29.34
N ALA A 308 -12.06 -49.09 30.15
CA ALA A 308 -12.86 -47.91 29.82
C ALA A 308 -11.99 -46.82 29.16
N PHE A 309 -12.52 -46.17 28.13
CA PHE A 309 -11.90 -45.05 27.43
C PHE A 309 -12.90 -43.88 27.40
N ASP A 310 -12.50 -42.69 27.87
CA ASP A 310 -13.35 -41.48 27.85
C ASP A 310 -14.75 -41.70 28.45
N GLY A 311 -14.78 -42.29 29.66
CA GLY A 311 -16.02 -42.71 30.34
C GLY A 311 -16.78 -43.88 29.71
N ILE A 312 -16.39 -44.35 28.51
CA ILE A 312 -17.06 -45.44 27.79
C ILE A 312 -16.39 -46.78 28.09
N LEU A 313 -17.13 -47.70 28.71
CA LEU A 313 -16.72 -49.10 28.87
C LEU A 313 -17.34 -49.93 27.74
N ASN A 314 -16.56 -50.18 26.68
CA ASN A 314 -17.05 -50.90 25.49
C ASN A 314 -16.92 -52.43 25.65
N PRO A 315 -18.04 -53.19 25.72
CA PRO A 315 -18.00 -54.64 25.93
C PRO A 315 -17.22 -55.42 24.85
N ASP A 316 -17.15 -54.92 23.62
CA ASP A 316 -16.43 -55.59 22.53
C ASP A 316 -14.90 -55.42 22.62
N LEU A 317 -14.43 -54.56 23.53
CA LEU A 317 -13.01 -54.41 23.90
C LEU A 317 -12.66 -55.08 25.24
N VAL A 318 -13.67 -55.38 26.07
CA VAL A 318 -13.50 -56.08 27.35
C VAL A 318 -13.15 -57.55 27.11
N ASN A 319 -12.22 -58.08 27.91
CA ASN A 319 -11.87 -59.50 27.87
C ASN A 319 -13.03 -60.38 28.37
N PRO A 320 -13.20 -61.63 27.89
CA PRO A 320 -14.27 -62.53 28.36
C PRO A 320 -14.29 -62.79 29.88
N GLY A 321 -13.17 -62.55 30.58
CA GLY A 321 -13.08 -62.61 32.04
C GLY A 321 -13.56 -61.35 32.79
N GLY A 322 -14.13 -60.36 32.10
CA GLY A 322 -14.57 -59.09 32.68
C GLY A 322 -13.52 -57.97 32.64
N ALA A 323 -13.94 -56.78 33.06
CA ALA A 323 -13.11 -55.58 33.13
C ALA A 323 -12.40 -55.46 34.50
N LYS A 324 -11.32 -54.68 34.57
CA LYS A 324 -10.53 -54.45 35.80
C LYS A 324 -10.80 -53.07 36.38
N ALA A 325 -11.53 -53.05 37.49
CA ALA A 325 -11.56 -51.92 38.41
C ALA A 325 -10.25 -51.86 39.19
N LEU A 326 -9.68 -50.67 39.33
CA LEU A 326 -8.40 -50.40 39.96
C LEU A 326 -8.61 -49.45 41.13
N ILE A 327 -8.25 -49.90 42.35
CA ILE A 327 -8.40 -49.14 43.60
C ILE A 327 -7.01 -48.67 44.08
N GLY A 328 -6.85 -47.37 44.34
CA GLY A 328 -5.62 -46.80 44.87
C GLY A 328 -4.40 -46.95 43.93
N PRO A 329 -3.16 -46.87 44.45
CA PRO A 329 -2.81 -46.61 45.85
C PRO A 329 -3.19 -45.19 46.28
N ASN A 330 -3.61 -45.02 47.53
CA ASN A 330 -3.80 -43.71 48.15
C ASN A 330 -3.42 -43.78 49.65
N ALA A 331 -3.27 -42.63 50.30
CA ALA A 331 -2.75 -42.56 51.67
C ALA A 331 -3.67 -43.18 52.75
N THR A 332 -4.95 -43.42 52.43
CA THR A 332 -5.95 -43.96 53.36
C THR A 332 -5.98 -45.49 53.37
N LEU A 333 -5.55 -46.13 52.28
CA LEU A 333 -5.58 -47.59 52.11
C LEU A 333 -4.29 -48.25 52.64
N ALA A 334 -4.23 -48.47 53.95
CA ALA A 334 -3.13 -49.13 54.63
C ALA A 334 -3.14 -50.67 54.50
N ASN A 335 -2.02 -51.31 54.85
CA ASN A 335 -1.89 -52.78 54.89
C ASN A 335 -2.86 -53.39 55.91
N GLY A 336 -3.69 -54.35 55.47
CA GLY A 336 -4.75 -54.98 56.27
C GLY A 336 -6.09 -54.24 56.25
N VAL A 337 -6.27 -53.20 55.41
CA VAL A 337 -7.58 -52.60 55.17
C VAL A 337 -8.39 -53.50 54.24
N THR A 338 -9.49 -54.04 54.74
CA THR A 338 -10.52 -54.71 53.95
C THR A 338 -11.61 -53.74 53.52
N GLY A 339 -12.40 -54.12 52.53
CA GLY A 339 -13.57 -53.35 52.11
C GLY A 339 -14.32 -54.01 50.97
N ARG A 340 -15.23 -53.28 50.33
CA ARG A 340 -15.97 -53.75 49.15
C ARG A 340 -16.13 -52.67 48.08
N VAL A 341 -15.97 -53.09 46.82
CA VAL A 341 -16.33 -52.31 45.62
C VAL A 341 -17.81 -52.50 45.37
N VAL A 342 -18.52 -51.41 45.11
CA VAL A 342 -19.97 -51.37 44.87
C VAL A 342 -20.20 -50.93 43.42
N TRP A 343 -20.87 -51.78 42.64
CA TRP A 343 -21.30 -51.52 41.27
C TRP A 343 -22.81 -51.23 41.27
N CYS A 344 -23.22 -50.12 40.67
CA CYS A 344 -24.61 -49.72 40.45
C CYS A 344 -25.47 -49.79 41.73
N GLY A 345 -24.96 -49.23 42.83
CA GLY A 345 -25.66 -49.20 44.14
C GLY A 345 -25.74 -50.56 44.85
N GLY A 346 -25.04 -51.59 44.38
CA GLY A 346 -24.95 -52.89 45.05
C GLY A 346 -26.16 -53.80 44.84
N PRO A 347 -26.15 -55.01 45.45
CA PRO A 347 -27.13 -56.07 45.16
C PRO A 347 -28.59 -55.68 45.41
N SER A 348 -28.86 -54.82 46.39
CA SER A 348 -30.20 -54.31 46.73
C SER A 348 -30.80 -53.41 45.63
N ASN A 349 -29.97 -52.79 44.80
CA ASN A 349 -30.38 -51.85 43.75
C ASN A 349 -30.24 -52.44 42.33
N GLY A 350 -30.07 -53.76 42.22
CA GLY A 350 -29.86 -54.45 40.94
C GLY A 350 -28.41 -54.39 40.41
N GLY A 351 -27.50 -53.85 41.22
CA GLY A 351 -26.06 -53.87 41.00
C GLY A 351 -25.37 -55.10 41.56
N ALA A 352 -24.10 -54.95 41.94
CA ALA A 352 -23.28 -56.02 42.51
C ALA A 352 -22.23 -55.44 43.49
N GLU A 353 -21.61 -56.29 44.31
CA GLU A 353 -20.49 -55.89 45.16
C GLU A 353 -19.42 -56.98 45.23
N TRP A 354 -18.16 -56.60 45.40
CA TRP A 354 -17.01 -57.51 45.49
C TRP A 354 -16.01 -57.07 46.57
N PRO A 355 -15.55 -57.96 47.46
CA PRO A 355 -14.61 -57.61 48.51
C PRO A 355 -13.19 -57.36 47.98
N PHE A 356 -12.42 -56.54 48.71
CA PHE A 356 -10.98 -56.35 48.51
C PHE A 356 -10.22 -56.39 49.85
N ASP A 357 -8.91 -56.65 49.78
CA ASP A 357 -8.00 -56.77 50.92
C ASP A 357 -6.64 -56.18 50.55
N ILE A 358 -6.28 -55.04 51.15
CA ILE A 358 -5.07 -54.29 50.80
C ILE A 358 -3.86 -54.88 51.53
N SER A 359 -3.06 -55.67 50.82
CA SER A 359 -1.72 -56.10 51.26
C SER A 359 -0.61 -55.13 50.82
N GLU A 360 0.55 -55.19 51.47
CA GLU A 360 1.71 -54.28 51.25
C GLU A 360 2.06 -54.02 49.77
N ARG A 361 1.87 -55.00 48.89
CA ARG A 361 2.08 -54.87 47.43
C ARG A 361 1.29 -53.71 46.81
N TYR A 362 0.10 -53.43 47.35
CA TYR A 362 -0.84 -52.47 46.79
C TYR A 362 -0.74 -51.07 47.43
N LEU A 363 0.24 -50.85 48.31
CA LEU A 363 0.61 -49.51 48.78
C LEU A 363 1.32 -48.68 47.69
N THR A 364 1.78 -49.32 46.61
CA THR A 364 2.48 -48.69 45.47
C THR A 364 1.95 -49.13 44.11
N ASN A 365 0.89 -49.96 44.07
CA ASN A 365 0.27 -50.48 42.85
C ASN A 365 -1.25 -50.52 43.05
N PRO A 366 -2.08 -50.21 42.04
CA PRO A 366 -3.54 -50.34 42.18
C PRO A 366 -3.96 -51.78 42.50
N TYR A 367 -4.93 -51.95 43.40
CA TYR A 367 -5.56 -53.23 43.67
C TYR A 367 -6.61 -53.55 42.57
N PRO A 368 -6.50 -54.68 41.84
CA PRO A 368 -7.40 -55.01 40.75
C PRO A 368 -8.61 -55.84 41.20
N VAL A 369 -9.79 -55.21 41.28
CA VAL A 369 -11.09 -55.91 41.35
C VAL A 369 -11.59 -56.21 39.93
N THR A 370 -12.27 -57.35 39.74
CA THR A 370 -12.80 -57.73 38.42
C THR A 370 -14.30 -57.52 38.40
N ILE A 371 -14.78 -56.68 37.48
CA ILE A 371 -16.20 -56.54 37.15
C ILE A 371 -16.50 -57.62 36.09
N PRO A 372 -17.23 -58.70 36.40
CA PRO A 372 -17.47 -59.79 35.45
C PRO A 372 -18.23 -59.30 34.22
N TYR A 373 -17.99 -59.91 33.06
CA TYR A 373 -18.63 -59.52 31.81
C TYR A 373 -20.17 -59.56 31.90
N ASP A 374 -20.73 -60.56 32.60
CA ASP A 374 -22.17 -60.71 32.84
C ASP A 374 -22.78 -59.62 33.75
N ASN A 375 -21.96 -58.86 34.49
CA ASN A 375 -22.40 -57.68 35.25
C ASN A 375 -22.29 -56.38 34.44
N ILE A 376 -21.58 -56.38 33.31
CA ILE A 376 -21.42 -55.24 32.39
C ILE A 376 -22.53 -55.26 31.33
N VAL A 377 -22.80 -56.41 30.72
CA VAL A 377 -23.80 -56.58 29.64
C VAL A 377 -25.21 -56.03 29.98
N PRO A 378 -25.77 -56.18 31.21
CA PRO A 378 -27.08 -55.63 31.57
C PRO A 378 -27.16 -54.10 31.55
N PHE A 379 -26.02 -53.41 31.48
CA PHE A 379 -25.90 -51.96 31.44
C PHE A 379 -25.63 -51.40 30.03
N ILE A 380 -25.59 -52.23 28.98
CA ILE A 380 -25.44 -51.75 27.60
C ILE A 380 -26.56 -50.73 27.26
N GLY A 381 -26.14 -49.53 26.83
CA GLY A 381 -27.03 -48.39 26.57
C GLY A 381 -27.50 -47.65 27.83
N LYS A 382 -26.79 -47.82 28.96
CA LYS A 382 -27.07 -47.17 30.25
C LYS A 382 -25.78 -46.62 30.87
N THR A 383 -25.98 -45.73 31.83
CA THR A 383 -24.98 -45.35 32.82
C THR A 383 -24.85 -46.45 33.88
N ALA A 384 -23.63 -46.71 34.34
CA ALA A 384 -23.28 -47.56 35.46
C ALA A 384 -22.39 -46.76 36.43
N THR A 385 -22.48 -47.04 37.73
CA THR A 385 -21.68 -46.37 38.78
C THR A 385 -20.79 -47.37 39.51
N LEU A 386 -19.63 -46.90 39.98
CA LEU A 386 -18.63 -47.73 40.65
C LEU A 386 -17.95 -46.93 41.77
N SER A 387 -18.10 -47.38 43.01
CA SER A 387 -17.44 -46.80 44.19
C SER A 387 -16.85 -47.90 45.08
N TYR A 388 -16.20 -47.54 46.19
CA TYR A 388 -15.78 -48.51 47.20
C TYR A 388 -15.90 -47.96 48.62
N GLU A 389 -16.14 -48.88 49.56
CA GLU A 389 -16.11 -48.65 51.01
C GLU A 389 -14.90 -49.37 51.61
N ALA A 390 -14.23 -48.73 52.56
CA ALA A 390 -13.11 -49.29 53.32
C ALA A 390 -13.45 -49.39 54.82
N ASP A 391 -13.30 -50.60 55.37
CA ASP A 391 -13.62 -50.95 56.76
C ASP A 391 -12.46 -50.59 57.69
N ILE A 392 -12.29 -49.28 57.91
CA ILE A 392 -11.32 -48.73 58.86
C ILE A 392 -12.03 -48.53 60.22
N LEU A 393 -11.29 -48.70 61.33
CA LEU A 393 -11.85 -48.88 62.68
C LEU A 393 -12.92 -47.82 63.10
N PRO A 394 -13.93 -48.20 63.92
CA PRO A 394 -15.13 -47.40 64.21
C PRO A 394 -14.86 -45.93 64.60
N PRO A 395 -15.72 -44.97 64.17
CA PRO A 395 -17.18 -45.16 64.20
C PRO A 395 -17.89 -45.60 62.90
N LEU A 396 -17.33 -45.35 61.71
CA LEU A 396 -17.98 -45.58 60.40
C LEU A 396 -16.96 -45.99 59.32
N PRO A 397 -17.39 -46.72 58.27
CA PRO A 397 -16.54 -47.01 57.11
C PRO A 397 -16.25 -45.74 56.31
N PHE A 398 -15.12 -45.73 55.59
CA PHE A 398 -14.73 -44.62 54.72
C PHE A 398 -15.21 -44.89 53.29
N LEU A 399 -15.80 -43.89 52.65
CA LEU A 399 -16.36 -43.96 51.30
C LEU A 399 -15.40 -43.36 50.25
N SER A 400 -15.48 -43.84 49.01
CA SER A 400 -14.89 -43.19 47.85
C SER A 400 -15.89 -42.29 47.13
N ASN A 401 -15.36 -41.33 46.36
CA ASN A 401 -16.09 -40.72 45.25
C ASN A 401 -16.56 -41.78 44.24
N VAL A 402 -17.60 -41.47 43.46
CA VAL A 402 -18.26 -42.41 42.54
C VAL A 402 -17.71 -42.23 41.12
N LEU A 403 -17.11 -43.28 40.54
CA LEU A 403 -16.86 -43.32 39.10
C LEU A 403 -18.17 -43.56 38.35
N THR A 404 -18.44 -42.74 37.35
CA THR A 404 -19.57 -42.89 36.42
C THR A 404 -19.09 -43.37 35.05
N LEU A 405 -19.75 -44.37 34.46
CA LEU A 405 -19.38 -44.97 33.16
C LEU A 405 -20.61 -45.15 32.26
N LYS A 406 -20.44 -44.95 30.95
CA LYS A 406 -21.43 -45.27 29.91
C LYS A 406 -21.04 -46.59 29.24
N VAL A 407 -21.90 -47.61 29.25
CA VAL A 407 -21.58 -48.93 28.67
C VAL A 407 -22.11 -48.99 27.24
N GLU A 408 -21.24 -48.74 26.25
CA GLU A 408 -21.63 -48.60 24.84
C GLU A 408 -20.72 -49.37 23.88
N ARG A 409 -21.29 -49.96 22.83
CA ARG A 409 -20.54 -50.53 21.69
C ARG A 409 -20.07 -49.43 20.74
N LYS A 410 -19.15 -48.60 21.21
CA LYS A 410 -18.69 -47.39 20.51
C LYS A 410 -17.16 -47.32 20.48
N THR A 411 -16.60 -46.97 19.32
CA THR A 411 -15.18 -46.64 19.18
C THR A 411 -14.95 -45.27 19.80
N ALA A 412 -13.90 -45.11 20.59
CA ALA A 412 -13.56 -43.80 21.16
C ALA A 412 -13.25 -42.78 20.06
N GLN A 413 -13.56 -41.51 20.32
CA GLN A 413 -13.10 -40.39 19.49
C GLN A 413 -11.90 -39.74 20.18
N VAL A 414 -10.90 -39.36 19.39
CA VAL A 414 -9.69 -38.67 19.85
C VAL A 414 -9.39 -37.48 18.95
N ALA A 415 -8.56 -36.56 19.44
CA ALA A 415 -8.27 -35.30 18.78
C ALA A 415 -7.82 -35.46 17.31
N PRO A 416 -8.19 -34.53 16.41
CA PRO A 416 -7.83 -34.60 15.00
C PRO A 416 -6.30 -34.57 14.80
N ALA A 417 -5.86 -35.02 13.62
CA ALA A 417 -4.49 -34.74 13.17
C ALA A 417 -4.31 -33.25 12.84
N SER A 418 -3.07 -32.79 12.78
CA SER A 418 -2.72 -31.39 12.47
C SER A 418 -1.69 -31.30 11.35
N ILE A 419 -1.72 -30.21 10.58
CA ILE A 419 -0.86 -29.95 9.42
C ILE A 419 -0.38 -28.49 9.52
N PRO A 420 0.92 -28.23 9.77
CA PRO A 420 1.43 -26.87 9.97
C PRO A 420 1.27 -25.93 8.77
N GLU A 421 1.20 -26.47 7.56
CA GLU A 421 1.18 -25.72 6.30
C GLU A 421 -0.23 -25.24 5.88
N LEU A 422 -1.27 -25.52 6.69
CA LEU A 422 -2.64 -25.07 6.42
C LEU A 422 -2.88 -23.60 6.79
N VAL A 423 -3.56 -22.88 5.90
CA VAL A 423 -4.05 -21.52 6.14
C VAL A 423 -5.55 -21.48 5.83
N ASN A 424 -6.40 -21.27 6.84
CA ASN A 424 -7.87 -21.28 6.73
C ASN A 424 -8.41 -22.54 6.02
N ASP A 425 -7.96 -23.71 6.46
CA ASP A 425 -8.27 -25.05 5.90
C ASP A 425 -7.87 -25.26 4.42
N VAL A 426 -7.07 -24.35 3.84
CA VAL A 426 -6.49 -24.48 2.51
C VAL A 426 -5.01 -24.86 2.59
N LEU A 427 -4.62 -25.83 1.75
CA LEU A 427 -3.23 -26.20 1.47
C LEU A 427 -2.86 -25.72 0.06
N ASP A 428 -2.05 -24.66 -0.04
CA ASP A 428 -1.55 -24.17 -1.33
C ASP A 428 -0.26 -24.92 -1.72
N PRO A 429 -0.24 -25.67 -2.84
CA PRO A 429 0.95 -26.43 -3.25
C PRO A 429 2.20 -25.59 -3.47
N ARG A 430 2.08 -24.27 -3.69
CA ARG A 430 3.22 -23.35 -3.86
C ARG A 430 4.04 -23.18 -2.58
N ASN A 431 3.44 -23.43 -1.42
CA ASN A 431 4.10 -23.34 -0.12
C ASN A 431 4.79 -24.66 0.30
N ILE A 432 4.65 -25.73 -0.50
CA ILE A 432 5.11 -27.08 -0.14
C ILE A 432 6.40 -27.42 -0.86
N SER A 433 7.42 -27.86 -0.11
CA SER A 433 8.70 -28.29 -0.68
C SER A 433 8.55 -29.56 -1.54
N PRO A 434 9.02 -29.56 -2.80
CA PRO A 434 8.92 -30.75 -3.67
C PRO A 434 9.71 -31.96 -3.18
N SER A 435 10.75 -31.79 -2.34
CA SER A 435 11.49 -32.90 -1.73
C SER A 435 10.82 -33.44 -0.46
N ASP A 436 10.11 -32.58 0.26
CA ASP A 436 9.73 -32.87 1.65
C ASP A 436 8.23 -33.14 1.80
N GLY A 437 7.38 -32.63 0.90
CA GLY A 437 5.92 -32.78 0.99
C GLY A 437 5.34 -32.03 2.19
N ALA A 438 4.16 -32.46 2.66
CA ALA A 438 3.50 -31.89 3.84
C ALA A 438 3.49 -32.89 5.01
N PHE A 439 3.58 -32.40 6.24
CA PHE A 439 3.64 -33.25 7.43
C PHE A 439 2.33 -33.26 8.22
N VAL A 440 1.72 -34.44 8.33
CA VAL A 440 0.52 -34.69 9.14
C VAL A 440 0.92 -35.25 10.49
N TYR A 441 0.63 -34.54 11.57
CA TYR A 441 0.93 -34.95 12.94
C TYR A 441 -0.31 -35.46 13.65
N VAL A 442 -0.30 -36.76 13.99
CA VAL A 442 -1.23 -37.36 14.95
C VAL A 442 -0.81 -36.94 16.37
N PRO A 443 -1.72 -36.40 17.21
CA PRO A 443 -1.38 -35.89 18.53
C PRO A 443 -0.99 -37.01 19.52
N PRO A 444 -0.28 -36.69 20.62
CA PRO A 444 -0.04 -37.62 21.71
C PRO A 444 -1.33 -38.20 22.28
N ASN A 445 -1.33 -39.48 22.63
CA ASN A 445 -2.44 -40.14 23.31
C ASN A 445 -1.87 -41.04 24.43
N GLU A 446 -2.20 -40.71 25.68
CA GLU A 446 -1.67 -41.38 26.88
C GLU A 446 -2.10 -42.86 26.99
N GLN A 447 -3.20 -43.24 26.32
CA GLN A 447 -3.69 -44.61 26.32
C GLN A 447 -3.09 -45.49 25.22
N MET A 448 -2.26 -44.95 24.31
CA MET A 448 -1.48 -45.75 23.36
C MET A 448 -0.44 -46.62 24.08
N LYS A 449 -0.18 -47.82 23.55
CA LYS A 449 0.73 -48.82 24.11
C LYS A 449 1.70 -49.31 23.04
N VAL A 450 2.86 -49.77 23.48
CA VAL A 450 3.89 -50.32 22.59
C VAL A 450 3.31 -51.52 21.82
N GLY A 451 3.40 -51.49 20.50
CA GLY A 451 2.82 -52.51 19.61
C GLY A 451 1.37 -52.25 19.18
N ASP A 452 0.73 -51.14 19.57
CA ASP A 452 -0.43 -50.63 18.84
C ASP A 452 0.00 -50.14 17.43
N THR A 453 -0.92 -50.11 16.48
CA THR A 453 -0.71 -49.51 15.16
C THR A 453 -1.57 -48.25 15.00
N VAL A 454 -0.96 -47.15 14.59
CA VAL A 454 -1.66 -45.96 14.08
C VAL A 454 -1.67 -46.02 12.56
N ARG A 455 -2.84 -45.95 11.93
CA ARG A 455 -2.98 -45.87 10.46
C ARG A 455 -3.53 -44.50 10.08
N LEU A 456 -2.94 -43.86 9.07
CA LEU A 456 -3.36 -42.55 8.58
C LEU A 456 -3.80 -42.66 7.11
N THR A 457 -4.94 -42.06 6.80
CA THR A 457 -5.54 -42.02 5.46
C THR A 457 -5.71 -40.57 5.02
N TRP A 458 -5.14 -40.24 3.86
CA TRP A 458 -5.29 -38.98 3.14
C TRP A 458 -6.21 -39.24 1.93
N ALA A 459 -7.52 -39.03 2.11
CA ALA A 459 -8.53 -39.33 1.09
C ALA A 459 -8.91 -38.06 0.31
N CYS A 460 -8.40 -37.94 -0.91
CA CYS A 460 -8.79 -36.89 -1.86
C CYS A 460 -10.10 -37.24 -2.57
N GLU A 461 -10.99 -36.24 -2.72
CA GLU A 461 -12.27 -36.36 -3.43
C GLU A 461 -12.09 -36.83 -4.90
N ASN A 462 -10.98 -36.43 -5.54
CA ASN A 462 -10.66 -36.85 -6.91
C ASN A 462 -10.01 -38.24 -7.02
N SER A 463 -9.72 -38.91 -5.91
CA SER A 463 -8.95 -40.17 -5.77
C SER A 463 -7.51 -40.21 -6.29
N LEU A 464 -7.10 -39.31 -7.20
CA LEU A 464 -5.76 -39.26 -7.78
C LEU A 464 -4.69 -38.84 -6.77
N GLY A 465 -5.05 -37.97 -5.81
CA GLY A 465 -4.18 -37.56 -4.71
C GLY A 465 -4.21 -38.48 -3.48
N ASN A 466 -4.88 -39.64 -3.54
CA ASN A 466 -5.00 -40.53 -2.38
C ASN A 466 -3.63 -41.03 -1.89
N TRP A 467 -3.49 -41.12 -0.56
CA TRP A 467 -2.32 -41.69 0.10
C TRP A 467 -2.72 -42.30 1.45
N ASP A 468 -2.03 -43.36 1.86
CA ASP A 468 -2.20 -43.97 3.18
C ASP A 468 -0.86 -44.51 3.69
N ASN A 469 -0.73 -44.61 5.02
CA ASN A 469 0.46 -45.15 5.67
C ASN A 469 0.12 -45.66 7.09
N SER A 470 1.03 -46.43 7.69
CA SER A 470 0.85 -46.93 9.06
C SER A 470 2.16 -46.95 9.86
N PHE A 471 2.03 -46.73 11.16
CA PHE A 471 3.14 -46.64 12.10
C PHE A 471 2.88 -47.57 13.30
N ILE A 472 3.89 -48.33 13.72
CA ILE A 472 3.82 -49.22 14.89
C ILE A 472 4.48 -48.53 16.07
N VAL A 473 3.73 -48.37 17.17
CA VAL A 473 4.15 -47.59 18.35
C VAL A 473 5.32 -48.27 19.06
N LEU A 474 6.47 -47.59 19.14
CA LEU A 474 7.67 -48.07 19.85
C LEU A 474 7.73 -47.50 21.29
N PRO A 475 8.58 -48.05 22.18
CA PRO A 475 8.77 -47.51 23.53
C PRO A 475 9.22 -46.04 23.59
N SER A 476 9.80 -45.53 22.50
CA SER A 476 10.23 -44.14 22.37
C SER A 476 9.10 -43.15 22.12
N ASP A 477 7.90 -43.62 21.75
CA ASP A 477 6.87 -42.80 21.10
C ASP A 477 5.64 -42.58 22.01
N ILE A 478 5.58 -43.30 23.13
CA ILE A 478 4.57 -43.11 24.18
C ILE A 478 4.62 -41.67 24.68
N GLY A 479 3.47 -40.99 24.68
CA GLY A 479 3.36 -39.58 25.05
C GLY A 479 3.89 -38.58 24.01
N LYS A 480 4.11 -38.99 22.75
CA LYS A 480 4.54 -38.11 21.65
C LYS A 480 3.58 -38.13 20.46
N SER A 481 3.68 -37.10 19.63
CA SER A 481 3.02 -37.02 18.33
C SER A 481 3.71 -37.90 17.29
N ILE A 482 2.93 -38.56 16.42
CA ILE A 482 3.45 -39.35 15.30
C ILE A 482 3.27 -38.54 14.00
N GLY A 483 4.38 -38.25 13.33
CA GLY A 483 4.41 -37.53 12.06
C GLY A 483 4.36 -38.46 10.85
N PHE A 484 3.53 -38.12 9.87
CA PHE A 484 3.37 -38.80 8.59
C PHE A 484 3.69 -37.83 7.45
N GLN A 485 4.65 -38.18 6.58
CA GLN A 485 5.08 -37.36 5.46
C GLN A 485 4.25 -37.68 4.20
N VAL A 486 3.40 -36.76 3.77
CA VAL A 486 2.55 -36.90 2.57
C VAL A 486 3.34 -36.47 1.33
N PRO A 487 3.54 -37.34 0.32
CA PRO A 487 4.36 -37.01 -0.84
C PRO A 487 3.80 -35.83 -1.64
N PHE A 488 4.69 -34.91 -2.07
CA PHE A 488 4.33 -33.76 -2.91
C PHE A 488 3.52 -34.14 -4.16
N GLN A 489 3.82 -35.30 -4.78
CA GLN A 489 3.07 -35.79 -5.94
C GLN A 489 1.60 -36.14 -5.62
N SER A 490 1.29 -36.63 -4.41
CA SER A 490 -0.09 -36.84 -3.96
C SER A 490 -0.83 -35.52 -3.75
N ILE A 491 -0.13 -34.48 -3.27
CA ILE A 491 -0.69 -33.13 -3.11
C ILE A 491 -0.99 -32.50 -4.48
N ILE A 492 -0.05 -32.57 -5.43
CA ILE A 492 -0.24 -32.04 -6.80
C ILE A 492 -1.33 -32.82 -7.56
N ALA A 493 -1.40 -34.14 -7.40
CA ALA A 493 -2.49 -34.95 -7.97
C ALA A 493 -3.85 -34.69 -7.30
N GLY A 494 -3.86 -34.28 -6.02
CA GLY A 494 -5.04 -33.91 -5.25
C GLY A 494 -5.54 -32.47 -5.44
N ARG A 495 -4.90 -31.66 -6.30
CA ARG A 495 -5.26 -30.24 -6.49
C ARG A 495 -6.72 -30.00 -6.86
N GLU A 496 -7.23 -28.82 -6.50
CA GLU A 496 -8.62 -28.38 -6.67
C GLU A 496 -9.67 -29.35 -6.11
N SER A 497 -9.28 -30.13 -5.08
CA SER A 497 -10.09 -31.20 -4.50
C SER A 497 -10.04 -31.14 -2.98
N LYS A 498 -11.15 -31.51 -2.34
CA LYS A 498 -11.18 -31.68 -0.88
C LYS A 498 -10.41 -32.93 -0.46
N VAL A 499 -9.81 -32.88 0.72
CA VAL A 499 -9.14 -34.01 1.34
C VAL A 499 -9.69 -34.22 2.74
N THR A 500 -10.08 -35.46 3.03
CA THR A 500 -10.40 -35.92 4.37
C THR A 500 -9.19 -36.66 4.93
N VAL A 501 -8.53 -36.07 5.92
CA VAL A 501 -7.42 -36.67 6.65
C VAL A 501 -7.97 -37.30 7.92
N SER A 502 -7.83 -38.62 8.04
CA SER A 502 -8.35 -39.40 9.17
C SER A 502 -7.34 -40.44 9.63
N TYR A 503 -7.42 -40.84 10.90
CA TYR A 503 -6.54 -41.87 11.45
C TYR A 503 -7.26 -42.77 12.45
N ASP A 504 -6.76 -43.98 12.63
CA ASP A 504 -7.27 -44.91 13.64
C ASP A 504 -6.16 -45.61 14.43
N ILE A 505 -6.47 -45.95 15.68
CA ILE A 505 -5.55 -46.61 16.61
C ILE A 505 -6.04 -48.04 16.85
N VAL A 506 -5.22 -49.00 16.47
CA VAL A 506 -5.54 -50.43 16.41
C VAL A 506 -4.75 -51.19 17.46
N ARG A 507 -5.46 -51.97 18.28
CA ARG A 507 -4.91 -52.85 19.32
C ARG A 507 -5.42 -54.27 19.12
N GLY A 508 -4.51 -55.24 19.02
CA GLY A 508 -4.87 -56.65 18.81
C GLY A 508 -5.71 -56.90 17.54
N GLY A 509 -5.58 -56.05 16.51
CA GLY A 509 -6.37 -56.11 15.29
C GLY A 509 -7.75 -55.45 15.34
N LYS A 510 -8.17 -54.88 16.49
CA LYS A 510 -9.39 -54.07 16.61
C LYS A 510 -9.05 -52.58 16.72
N THR A 511 -9.75 -51.74 15.98
CA THR A 511 -9.77 -50.30 16.20
C THR A 511 -10.45 -50.00 17.53
N PHE A 512 -9.79 -49.26 18.43
CA PHE A 512 -10.38 -48.87 19.71
C PHE A 512 -10.61 -47.35 19.84
N ALA A 513 -9.81 -46.55 19.12
CA ALA A 513 -9.96 -45.10 19.01
C ALA A 513 -9.80 -44.64 17.55
N GLN A 514 -10.51 -43.58 17.18
CA GLN A 514 -10.43 -42.93 15.87
C GLN A 514 -10.27 -41.42 16.04
N GLY A 515 -9.38 -40.82 15.26
CA GLY A 515 -9.24 -39.37 15.18
C GLY A 515 -10.47 -38.74 14.52
N THR A 516 -10.96 -37.64 15.07
CA THR A 516 -11.91 -36.76 14.37
C THR A 516 -11.32 -36.39 13.00
N PRO A 517 -12.02 -36.59 11.88
CA PRO A 517 -11.45 -36.29 10.56
C PRO A 517 -11.20 -34.79 10.37
N LEU A 518 -9.98 -34.44 9.99
CA LEU A 518 -9.63 -33.11 9.50
C LEU A 518 -10.04 -33.02 8.02
N THR A 519 -10.73 -31.95 7.63
CA THR A 519 -11.05 -31.67 6.22
C THR A 519 -10.29 -30.44 5.77
N LEU A 520 -9.65 -30.52 4.60
CA LEU A 520 -8.93 -29.41 3.98
C LEU A 520 -9.23 -29.35 2.47
N LEU A 521 -8.89 -28.24 1.83
CA LEU A 521 -8.92 -28.07 0.38
C LEU A 521 -7.49 -27.90 -0.14
N ILE A 522 -7.06 -28.72 -1.09
CA ILE A 522 -5.85 -28.41 -1.87
C ILE A 522 -6.27 -27.43 -2.97
N HIS A 523 -5.80 -26.19 -2.92
CA HIS A 523 -6.12 -25.16 -3.91
C HIS A 523 -4.90 -24.30 -4.21
N GLN A 524 -4.52 -24.19 -5.48
CA GLN A 524 -3.44 -23.31 -5.93
C GLN A 524 -4.05 -21.92 -6.24
N GLY A 525 -3.81 -20.95 -5.34
CA GLY A 525 -4.46 -19.63 -5.43
C GLY A 525 -4.12 -18.88 -6.72
N THR A 526 -5.09 -18.17 -7.31
CA THR A 526 -4.85 -17.42 -8.55
C THR A 526 -3.86 -16.29 -8.39
N LEU A 527 -3.02 -16.04 -9.41
CA LEU A 527 -2.14 -14.88 -9.45
C LEU A 527 -2.94 -13.55 -9.39
N PRO A 528 -2.47 -12.54 -8.64
CA PRO A 528 -3.07 -11.20 -8.64
C PRO A 528 -2.86 -10.50 -9.99
N ALA A 529 -3.77 -9.58 -10.33
CA ALA A 529 -3.60 -8.72 -11.49
C ALA A 529 -2.39 -7.76 -11.30
N PRO A 530 -1.59 -7.48 -12.34
CA PRO A 530 -0.50 -6.51 -12.26
C PRO A 530 -1.07 -5.09 -12.16
N THR A 531 -0.36 -4.19 -11.47
CA THR A 531 -0.75 -2.78 -11.32
C THR A 531 0.36 -1.85 -11.80
N ILE A 532 0.02 -0.60 -12.14
CA ILE A 532 0.98 0.46 -12.50
C ILE A 532 0.91 1.54 -11.43
N ASP A 533 2.02 1.83 -10.74
CA ASP A 533 2.04 2.77 -9.61
C ASP A 533 1.74 4.23 -10.03
N GLU A 534 2.09 4.63 -11.26
CA GLU A 534 1.80 5.96 -11.80
C GLU A 534 0.37 6.11 -12.34
N ALA A 535 -0.40 5.03 -12.47
CA ALA A 535 -1.74 5.06 -13.06
C ALA A 535 -2.80 5.61 -12.09
N LYS A 536 -3.63 6.52 -12.61
CA LYS A 536 -4.76 7.14 -11.90
C LYS A 536 -6.04 6.43 -12.33
N GLN A 537 -6.46 5.45 -11.53
CA GLN A 537 -7.54 4.51 -11.86
C GLN A 537 -7.19 3.67 -13.10
N ASP A 538 -7.98 3.77 -14.16
CA ASP A 538 -7.81 3.10 -15.45
C ASP A 538 -6.93 3.88 -16.43
N LYS A 539 -6.30 4.99 -16.02
CA LYS A 539 -5.57 5.90 -16.91
C LYS A 539 -4.13 6.11 -16.52
N LEU A 540 -3.26 6.08 -17.52
CA LEU A 540 -1.84 6.35 -17.38
C LEU A 540 -1.47 7.57 -18.23
N ASP A 541 -0.96 8.63 -17.61
CA ASP A 541 -0.36 9.74 -18.34
C ASP A 541 1.17 9.49 -18.43
N PRO A 542 1.78 9.46 -19.63
CA PRO A 542 3.23 9.37 -19.75
C PRO A 542 3.98 10.54 -19.07
N ALA A 543 3.31 11.64 -18.71
CA ALA A 543 3.90 12.73 -17.95
C ALA A 543 4.11 12.42 -16.46
N ASP A 544 3.37 11.46 -15.88
CA ASP A 544 3.62 10.95 -14.52
C ASP A 544 4.84 9.99 -14.49
N CYS A 545 5.12 9.34 -15.63
CA CYS A 545 6.19 8.35 -15.80
C CYS A 545 7.55 9.01 -16.06
N ALA A 546 8.35 9.27 -15.01
CA ALA A 546 9.58 10.08 -15.12
C ALA A 546 10.63 9.58 -16.14
N ASN A 547 10.87 8.26 -16.21
CA ASN A 547 11.72 7.59 -17.22
C ASN A 547 11.19 6.20 -17.62
N SER A 548 10.24 5.68 -16.84
CA SER A 548 9.56 4.40 -16.98
C SER A 548 8.21 4.48 -16.28
N ALA A 549 7.30 3.57 -16.62
CA ALA A 549 6.20 3.20 -15.72
C ALA A 549 6.64 2.03 -14.82
N THR A 550 6.14 2.01 -13.60
CA THR A 550 6.52 1.08 -12.53
C THR A 550 5.40 0.06 -12.35
N VAL A 551 5.62 -1.15 -12.85
CA VAL A 551 4.66 -2.26 -12.75
C VAL A 551 4.90 -3.05 -11.48
N ARG A 552 3.88 -3.13 -10.63
CA ARG A 552 3.87 -3.86 -9.36
C ARG A 552 3.07 -5.14 -9.48
N LEU A 553 3.71 -6.26 -9.12
CA LEU A 553 3.09 -7.57 -8.99
C LEU A 553 2.93 -7.87 -7.48
N PRO A 554 1.70 -7.88 -6.92
CA PRO A 554 1.50 -7.99 -5.48
C PRO A 554 2.02 -9.30 -4.87
N ALA A 555 2.57 -9.24 -3.66
CA ALA A 555 3.12 -10.38 -2.92
C ALA A 555 2.17 -11.59 -2.76
N SER A 556 0.85 -11.38 -2.88
CA SER A 556 -0.17 -12.45 -2.93
C SER A 556 -0.07 -13.39 -4.14
N GLY A 557 0.84 -13.12 -5.08
CA GLY A 557 1.28 -14.08 -6.10
C GLY A 557 2.19 -15.19 -5.57
N SER A 558 2.60 -15.15 -4.30
CA SER A 558 3.50 -16.13 -3.65
C SER A 558 4.76 -16.39 -4.48
N PHE A 559 5.48 -15.33 -4.82
CA PHE A 559 6.72 -15.41 -5.62
C PHE A 559 7.88 -15.94 -4.77
N LEU A 560 8.60 -16.95 -5.25
CA LEU A 560 9.72 -17.58 -4.53
C LEU A 560 11.03 -17.47 -5.31
N THR A 561 12.18 -17.53 -4.62
CA THR A 561 13.51 -17.51 -5.26
C THR A 561 13.59 -18.48 -6.44
N GLY A 562 14.00 -17.97 -7.60
CA GLY A 562 14.16 -18.75 -8.82
C GLY A 562 12.93 -18.83 -9.72
N ASP A 563 11.76 -18.37 -9.28
CA ASP A 563 10.59 -18.23 -10.15
C ASP A 563 10.94 -17.29 -11.33
N LEU A 564 10.64 -17.73 -12.56
CA LEU A 564 10.85 -16.97 -13.78
C LEU A 564 9.53 -16.31 -14.19
N ILE A 565 9.43 -15.01 -13.93
CA ILE A 565 8.31 -14.17 -14.30
C ILE A 565 8.56 -13.63 -15.71
N THR A 566 7.53 -13.62 -16.57
CA THR A 566 7.54 -12.85 -17.81
C THR A 566 6.35 -11.89 -17.82
N LEU A 567 6.63 -10.60 -17.61
CA LEU A 567 5.64 -9.54 -17.73
C LEU A 567 5.43 -9.17 -19.20
N ASN A 568 4.18 -9.11 -19.63
CA ASN A 568 3.78 -8.77 -20.99
C ASN A 568 2.99 -7.46 -20.97
N TRP A 569 3.57 -6.43 -21.58
CA TRP A 569 2.90 -5.17 -21.91
C TRP A 569 2.48 -5.25 -23.38
N GLN A 570 1.18 -5.17 -23.65
CA GLN A 570 0.61 -5.30 -24.99
C GLN A 570 -0.23 -4.08 -25.34
N GLY A 571 0.42 -3.10 -25.96
CA GLY A 571 -0.22 -1.97 -26.62
C GLY A 571 -1.00 -2.36 -27.86
N ALA A 572 -1.94 -1.50 -28.28
CA ALA A 572 -3.01 -1.92 -29.20
C ALA A 572 -2.54 -2.33 -30.61
N ASN A 573 -1.49 -1.71 -31.17
CA ASN A 573 -1.06 -1.95 -32.56
C ASN A 573 0.39 -1.51 -32.92
N THR A 574 1.27 -1.19 -31.96
CA THR A 574 2.62 -0.65 -32.27
C THR A 574 3.75 -1.58 -31.82
N ALA A 575 4.85 -1.61 -32.61
CA ALA A 575 6.02 -2.44 -32.33
C ALA A 575 6.92 -1.87 -31.20
N ASP A 576 6.86 -0.57 -30.94
CA ASP A 576 7.55 0.07 -29.80
C ASP A 576 6.69 0.00 -28.50
N GLY A 577 5.36 -0.15 -28.63
CA GLY A 577 4.37 -0.27 -27.55
C GLY A 577 4.02 -1.72 -27.15
N THR A 578 4.82 -2.71 -27.54
CA THR A 578 4.65 -4.10 -27.06
C THR A 578 6.00 -4.64 -26.61
N ILE A 579 6.08 -5.11 -25.35
CA ILE A 579 7.32 -5.63 -24.77
C ILE A 579 7.04 -6.75 -23.77
N ALA A 580 7.90 -7.77 -23.80
CA ALA A 580 7.98 -8.80 -22.77
C ALA A 580 9.23 -8.55 -21.91
N VAL A 581 9.08 -8.52 -20.59
CA VAL A 581 10.15 -8.28 -19.61
C VAL A 581 10.30 -9.54 -18.75
N PRO A 582 11.33 -10.37 -18.98
CA PRO A 582 11.65 -11.51 -18.13
C PRO A 582 12.37 -11.06 -16.86
N HIS A 583 12.02 -11.65 -15.71
CA HIS A 583 12.64 -11.43 -14.41
C HIS A 583 12.74 -12.73 -13.63
N THR A 584 13.87 -12.97 -12.95
CA THR A 584 14.04 -14.13 -12.06
C THR A 584 14.05 -13.62 -10.62
N VAL A 585 13.09 -14.10 -9.81
CA VAL A 585 12.90 -13.68 -8.42
C VAL A 585 14.13 -14.03 -7.59
N THR A 586 14.66 -13.06 -6.86
CA THR A 586 15.85 -13.20 -6.01
C THR A 586 15.49 -13.45 -4.54
N ASP A 587 16.46 -13.87 -3.73
CA ASP A 587 16.31 -14.08 -2.28
C ASP A 587 15.85 -12.83 -1.50
N GLN A 588 16.01 -11.63 -2.06
CA GLN A 588 15.56 -10.37 -1.47
C GLN A 588 14.12 -10.00 -1.86
N GLU A 589 13.58 -10.65 -2.87
CA GLU A 589 12.23 -10.42 -3.42
C GLU A 589 11.25 -11.56 -3.07
N SER A 590 11.77 -12.74 -2.71
CA SER A 590 10.98 -13.92 -2.33
C SER A 590 10.00 -13.61 -1.19
N GLY A 591 8.71 -13.81 -1.45
CA GLY A 591 7.60 -13.48 -0.55
C GLY A 591 7.16 -12.00 -0.55
N GLY A 592 7.75 -11.15 -1.39
CA GLY A 592 7.44 -9.72 -1.50
C GLY A 592 6.74 -9.31 -2.81
N ASP A 593 6.49 -8.01 -2.96
CA ASP A 593 6.05 -7.40 -4.21
C ASP A 593 7.20 -7.40 -5.23
N ILE A 594 6.95 -7.85 -6.46
CA ILE A 594 7.92 -7.73 -7.55
C ILE A 594 7.66 -6.41 -8.30
N THR A 595 8.71 -5.64 -8.55
CA THR A 595 8.63 -4.33 -9.22
C THR A 595 9.42 -4.35 -10.52
N LEU A 596 8.75 -4.12 -11.65
CA LEU A 596 9.31 -4.21 -13.00
C LEU A 596 9.12 -2.88 -13.75
N LEU A 597 10.13 -2.44 -14.50
CA LEU A 597 10.12 -1.12 -15.15
C LEU A 597 9.84 -1.23 -16.65
N ILE A 598 8.80 -0.54 -17.11
CA ILE A 598 8.44 -0.42 -18.53
C ILE A 598 9.01 0.89 -19.08
N PRO A 599 9.88 0.89 -20.11
CA PRO A 599 10.52 2.12 -20.61
C PRO A 599 9.50 3.17 -21.06
N LEU A 600 9.75 4.44 -20.74
CA LEU A 600 8.86 5.56 -21.12
C LEU A 600 8.57 5.61 -22.63
N LYS A 601 9.50 5.17 -23.50
CA LYS A 601 9.24 5.12 -24.95
C LYS A 601 8.09 4.18 -25.34
N THR A 602 7.90 3.09 -24.60
CA THR A 602 6.83 2.11 -24.82
C THR A 602 5.51 2.69 -24.34
N VAL A 603 5.49 3.30 -23.15
CA VAL A 603 4.32 4.04 -22.64
C VAL A 603 3.90 5.15 -23.62
N GLN A 604 4.87 5.91 -24.16
CA GLN A 604 4.61 6.97 -25.14
C GLN A 604 4.13 6.45 -26.51
N ALA A 605 4.47 5.22 -26.89
CA ALA A 605 4.04 4.62 -28.16
C ALA A 605 2.54 4.26 -28.19
N ASP A 606 1.92 4.08 -27.01
CA ASP A 606 0.51 3.72 -26.86
C ASP A 606 -0.42 4.92 -26.54
N VAL A 607 0.08 6.16 -26.58
CA VAL A 607 -0.72 7.36 -26.29
C VAL A 607 -1.95 7.46 -27.20
N GLY A 608 -3.13 7.51 -26.57
CA GLY A 608 -4.43 7.49 -27.23
C GLY A 608 -4.94 6.07 -27.55
N GLN A 609 -4.34 5.03 -26.97
CA GLN A 609 -4.76 3.63 -27.03
C GLN A 609 -4.91 3.05 -25.62
N SER A 610 -5.57 1.90 -25.52
CA SER A 610 -5.54 1.07 -24.31
C SER A 610 -4.42 0.02 -24.42
N VAL A 611 -3.67 -0.19 -23.33
CA VAL A 611 -2.71 -1.28 -23.15
C VAL A 611 -3.35 -2.40 -22.32
N THR A 612 -3.05 -3.65 -22.69
CA THR A 612 -3.29 -4.83 -21.84
C THR A 612 -2.00 -5.23 -21.13
N LEU A 613 -2.07 -5.44 -19.82
CA LEU A 613 -0.94 -5.79 -18.96
C LEU A 613 -1.21 -7.12 -18.25
N GLY A 614 -0.34 -8.11 -18.42
CA GLY A 614 -0.47 -9.42 -17.79
C GLY A 614 0.87 -10.15 -17.71
N TYR A 615 1.03 -11.10 -16.80
CA TYR A 615 2.29 -11.82 -16.64
C TYR A 615 2.10 -13.34 -16.51
N THR A 616 3.13 -14.09 -16.89
CA THR A 616 3.24 -15.52 -16.61
C THR A 616 4.32 -15.77 -15.56
N VAL A 617 4.20 -16.89 -14.84
CA VAL A 617 5.20 -17.34 -13.87
C VAL A 617 5.51 -18.81 -14.12
N GLN A 618 6.74 -19.10 -14.49
CA GLN A 618 7.30 -20.45 -14.48
C GLN A 618 7.93 -20.72 -13.12
N ARG A 619 7.44 -21.74 -12.42
CA ARG A 619 7.69 -21.95 -10.99
C ARG A 619 8.92 -22.81 -10.73
N ALA A 620 9.81 -22.36 -9.86
CA ALA A 620 11.02 -23.10 -9.48
C ALA A 620 10.70 -24.42 -8.75
N SER A 621 9.58 -24.46 -8.03
CA SER A 621 9.02 -25.65 -7.36
C SER A 621 8.53 -26.75 -8.32
N SER A 622 8.57 -26.52 -9.64
CA SER A 622 7.99 -27.42 -10.66
C SER A 622 6.47 -27.64 -10.53
N THR A 623 5.75 -26.75 -9.83
CA THR A 623 4.30 -26.61 -10.03
C THR A 623 4.02 -26.09 -11.45
N PRO A 624 2.83 -26.34 -12.04
CA PRO A 624 2.53 -25.88 -13.40
C PRO A 624 2.63 -24.36 -13.56
N ASP A 625 3.08 -23.90 -14.73
CA ASP A 625 3.19 -22.48 -15.07
C ASP A 625 1.85 -21.74 -14.87
N GLU A 626 1.89 -20.58 -14.22
CA GLU A 626 0.73 -19.75 -13.92
C GLU A 626 0.63 -18.55 -14.88
N THR A 627 -0.57 -17.99 -15.05
CA THR A 627 -0.84 -16.78 -15.86
C THR A 627 -1.78 -15.85 -15.10
N SER A 628 -1.47 -14.56 -15.05
CA SER A 628 -2.28 -13.57 -14.35
C SER A 628 -3.57 -13.24 -15.11
N PRO A 629 -4.64 -12.78 -14.42
CA PRO A 629 -5.66 -11.98 -15.09
C PRO A 629 -5.03 -10.71 -15.68
N PRO A 630 -5.57 -10.17 -16.78
CA PRO A 630 -5.08 -8.94 -17.38
C PRO A 630 -5.64 -7.70 -16.68
N SER A 631 -4.79 -6.68 -16.52
CA SER A 631 -5.20 -5.30 -16.26
C SER A 631 -5.25 -4.53 -17.58
N ILE A 632 -6.13 -3.53 -17.70
CA ILE A 632 -6.25 -2.67 -18.89
C ILE A 632 -6.13 -1.21 -18.44
N TYR A 633 -5.31 -0.44 -19.16
CA TYR A 633 -5.13 1.00 -18.92
C TYR A 633 -5.23 1.79 -20.22
N ASP A 634 -5.98 2.89 -20.21
CA ASP A 634 -5.98 3.90 -21.26
C ASP A 634 -4.76 4.83 -21.09
N VAL A 635 -3.86 4.87 -22.08
CA VAL A 635 -2.73 5.81 -22.04
C VAL A 635 -3.19 7.16 -22.58
N VAL A 636 -3.33 8.16 -21.69
CA VAL A 636 -3.89 9.47 -22.02
C VAL A 636 -2.92 10.56 -21.56
N ALA A 637 -2.16 11.10 -22.51
CA ALA A 637 -1.33 12.27 -22.26
C ALA A 637 -2.20 13.54 -22.16
N VAL A 638 -2.22 14.18 -20.99
CA VAL A 638 -2.97 15.40 -20.72
C VAL A 638 -2.03 16.61 -20.82
N PRO A 639 -2.36 17.66 -21.59
CA PRO A 639 -1.57 18.89 -21.60
C PRO A 639 -1.56 19.57 -20.23
N ASP A 640 -0.52 20.36 -19.97
CA ASP A 640 -0.41 21.19 -18.78
C ASP A 640 -1.46 22.33 -18.76
N LYS A 641 -1.48 23.06 -17.63
CA LYS A 641 -2.14 24.38 -17.49
C LYS A 641 -1.09 25.48 -17.52
N GLY A 642 -1.43 26.65 -18.05
CA GLY A 642 -0.56 27.82 -18.13
C GLY A 642 -0.76 28.60 -19.42
N LYS A 643 -0.22 29.83 -19.46
CA LYS A 643 -0.32 30.71 -20.63
C LYS A 643 0.85 30.51 -21.56
N LEU A 644 0.58 30.35 -22.86
CA LEU A 644 1.55 29.78 -23.79
C LEU A 644 2.58 30.78 -24.32
N LEU A 645 3.86 30.44 -24.13
CA LEU A 645 5.02 31.09 -24.73
C LEU A 645 5.78 30.11 -25.65
N VAL A 646 5.18 29.78 -26.79
CA VAL A 646 5.81 28.88 -27.79
C VAL A 646 6.97 29.58 -28.50
N MET A 647 8.21 29.09 -28.43
CA MET A 647 9.41 29.70 -29.03
C MET A 647 10.07 28.79 -30.08
N GLY A 648 10.92 29.38 -30.91
CA GLY A 648 11.60 28.74 -32.03
C GLY A 648 11.05 29.21 -33.38
N ALA A 649 11.76 28.97 -34.47
CA ALA A 649 11.26 29.23 -35.81
C ALA A 649 10.48 28.02 -36.35
N ARG A 650 9.45 28.29 -37.17
CA ARG A 650 8.90 27.28 -38.08
C ARG A 650 10.03 26.78 -38.99
N ASN A 651 10.03 25.48 -39.30
CA ASN A 651 11.12 24.84 -40.02
C ASN A 651 11.32 25.46 -41.42
N ASN A 652 12.54 25.85 -41.76
CA ASN A 652 12.84 26.35 -43.10
C ASN A 652 13.65 25.31 -43.90
N ARG A 653 12.97 24.29 -44.43
CA ARG A 653 13.54 23.33 -45.39
C ARG A 653 13.66 23.91 -46.82
N SER A 654 13.42 25.21 -47.03
CA SER A 654 13.27 25.86 -48.35
C SER A 654 14.44 26.79 -48.73
N VAL A 655 15.61 26.58 -48.09
CA VAL A 655 16.86 27.33 -48.28
C VAL A 655 17.84 26.54 -49.16
N TYR A 656 18.16 27.07 -50.34
CA TYR A 656 18.91 26.45 -51.46
C TYR A 656 20.19 25.66 -51.12
N ARG A 657 20.81 25.93 -49.97
CA ARG A 657 22.17 25.56 -49.56
C ARG A 657 22.31 24.14 -49.01
N GLY A 658 21.20 23.43 -48.78
CA GLY A 658 21.18 22.09 -48.16
C GLY A 658 21.56 22.07 -46.66
N THR A 659 22.28 23.08 -46.16
CA THR A 659 22.60 23.22 -44.73
C THR A 659 21.32 23.33 -43.90
N SER A 660 21.14 22.46 -42.90
CA SER A 660 19.86 22.36 -42.20
C SER A 660 19.68 23.40 -41.09
N THR A 661 18.56 24.13 -41.16
CA THR A 661 18.10 25.09 -40.14
C THR A 661 17.54 24.38 -38.91
N SER A 662 17.11 25.17 -37.91
CA SER A 662 16.23 24.68 -36.84
C SER A 662 14.91 24.16 -37.42
N GLN A 663 14.38 23.14 -36.74
CA GLN A 663 13.24 22.29 -37.07
C GLN A 663 12.36 22.06 -35.82
N TYR A 664 12.86 22.37 -34.62
CA TYR A 664 12.17 22.19 -33.35
C TYR A 664 11.64 23.50 -32.76
N LEU A 665 10.39 23.45 -32.33
CA LEU A 665 9.70 24.45 -31.51
C LEU A 665 9.67 23.98 -30.04
N SER A 666 9.43 24.89 -29.10
CA SER A 666 9.32 24.55 -27.66
C SER A 666 8.26 25.40 -26.96
N ALA A 667 7.51 24.82 -26.03
CA ALA A 667 6.48 25.50 -25.26
C ALA A 667 6.93 25.75 -23.81
N PHE A 668 6.63 26.95 -23.33
CA PHE A 668 6.91 27.40 -21.97
C PHE A 668 5.69 28.12 -21.41
N ASP A 669 5.56 28.20 -20.08
CA ASP A 669 4.61 29.13 -19.45
C ASP A 669 5.15 30.57 -19.57
N LYS A 670 4.26 31.49 -19.94
CA LYS A 670 4.56 32.89 -20.26
C LYS A 670 4.94 33.74 -19.03
N THR A 671 4.70 33.24 -17.81
CA THR A 671 4.99 33.95 -16.57
C THR A 671 6.30 33.46 -15.93
N THR A 672 6.51 32.14 -15.92
CA THR A 672 7.59 31.46 -15.20
C THR A 672 8.75 31.02 -16.09
N LEU A 673 8.55 30.94 -17.41
CA LEU A 673 9.49 30.37 -18.39
C LEU A 673 9.86 28.88 -18.14
N ALA A 674 9.11 28.19 -17.28
CA ALA A 674 9.18 26.74 -17.13
C ALA A 674 8.69 26.05 -18.42
N PRO A 675 9.27 24.91 -18.83
CA PRO A 675 8.73 24.10 -19.94
C PRO A 675 7.29 23.70 -19.64
N VAL A 676 6.44 23.69 -20.68
CA VAL A 676 5.01 23.35 -20.60
C VAL A 676 4.71 22.28 -21.63
N SER A 677 4.15 21.16 -21.17
CA SER A 677 3.67 20.07 -22.01
C SER A 677 2.38 20.52 -22.71
N ALA A 678 2.47 20.81 -24.01
CA ALA A 678 1.35 21.30 -24.80
C ALA A 678 0.90 20.26 -25.83
N GLN A 679 -0.36 20.31 -26.23
CA GLN A 679 -0.90 19.60 -27.39
C GLN A 679 -0.53 20.35 -28.67
N TRP A 680 0.14 19.68 -29.60
CA TRP A 680 0.55 20.23 -30.90
C TRP A 680 -0.22 19.54 -32.03
N SER A 681 -0.84 20.32 -32.91
CA SER A 681 -1.58 19.81 -34.08
C SER A 681 -1.53 20.77 -35.26
N TYR A 682 -1.33 20.24 -36.47
CA TYR A 682 -1.53 21.02 -37.69
C TYR A 682 -3.03 21.20 -37.94
N VAL A 683 -3.47 22.39 -38.37
CA VAL A 683 -4.90 22.74 -38.50
C VAL A 683 -5.69 21.89 -39.51
N ASP A 684 -5.02 21.09 -40.35
CA ASP A 684 -5.61 20.17 -41.32
C ASP A 684 -5.54 18.68 -40.88
N GLN A 685 -5.10 18.40 -39.65
CA GLN A 685 -5.02 17.05 -39.07
C GLN A 685 -5.95 16.87 -37.87
N ARG A 686 -6.43 15.64 -37.68
CA ARG A 686 -7.27 15.24 -36.53
C ARG A 686 -6.46 14.68 -35.35
N THR A 687 -5.19 14.37 -35.58
CA THR A 687 -4.27 13.85 -34.57
C THR A 687 -3.42 14.98 -33.98
N SER A 688 -2.98 14.78 -32.74
CA SER A 688 -2.13 15.71 -32.00
C SER A 688 -1.10 14.95 -31.18
N VAL A 689 0.06 15.56 -30.95
CA VAL A 689 1.10 15.03 -30.06
C VAL A 689 1.20 15.93 -28.84
N VAL A 690 1.34 15.38 -27.64
CA VAL A 690 1.54 16.14 -26.40
C VAL A 690 3.04 16.16 -26.04
N GLY A 691 3.56 17.31 -25.61
CA GLY A 691 4.94 17.42 -25.11
C GLY A 691 5.46 18.85 -25.03
N THR A 692 6.65 19.03 -24.46
CA THR A 692 7.30 20.35 -24.27
C THR A 692 7.98 20.92 -25.52
N SER A 693 8.19 20.09 -26.55
CA SER A 693 8.81 20.48 -27.82
C SER A 693 8.25 19.68 -28.99
N PHE A 694 8.35 20.23 -30.20
CA PHE A 694 7.73 19.67 -31.39
C PHE A 694 8.59 19.86 -32.64
N LYS A 695 8.77 18.79 -33.41
CA LYS A 695 9.51 18.79 -34.68
C LYS A 695 8.59 19.21 -35.82
N ASP A 696 8.69 20.46 -36.26
CA ASP A 696 7.92 21.00 -37.37
C ASP A 696 8.39 20.38 -38.69
N THR A 697 7.54 19.53 -39.25
CA THR A 697 7.71 18.80 -40.52
C THR A 697 6.86 19.39 -41.64
N ARG A 698 5.89 20.26 -41.32
CA ARG A 698 4.92 20.83 -42.27
C ARG A 698 4.82 22.36 -42.10
N PRO A 699 5.93 23.11 -42.32
CA PRO A 699 6.00 24.57 -42.12
C PRO A 699 5.08 25.41 -43.01
N TRP A 700 4.55 24.82 -44.08
CA TRP A 700 3.52 25.36 -44.97
C TRP A 700 2.08 25.18 -44.42
N VAL A 701 1.91 24.69 -43.19
CA VAL A 701 0.60 24.57 -42.52
C VAL A 701 0.64 25.31 -41.18
N PRO A 702 -0.39 26.10 -40.82
CA PRO A 702 -0.53 26.65 -39.47
C PRO A 702 -0.51 25.53 -38.41
N LEU A 703 0.20 25.79 -37.31
CA LEU A 703 0.43 24.83 -36.23
C LEU A 703 -0.22 25.36 -34.95
N THR A 704 -1.23 24.66 -34.45
CA THR A 704 -1.89 24.97 -33.18
C THR A 704 -1.15 24.31 -32.03
N VAL A 705 -1.06 25.02 -30.92
CA VAL A 705 -0.40 24.63 -29.67
C VAL A 705 -1.32 24.99 -28.52
N GLN A 706 -1.65 24.02 -27.65
CA GLN A 706 -2.73 24.14 -26.65
C GLN A 706 -2.32 23.58 -25.28
N THR A 707 -2.64 24.33 -24.23
CA THR A 707 -2.77 23.86 -22.83
C THR A 707 -4.25 23.62 -22.53
N GLN A 708 -4.58 23.14 -21.32
CA GLN A 708 -5.99 23.00 -20.91
C GLN A 708 -6.75 24.35 -20.87
N ASP A 709 -6.04 25.48 -20.76
CA ASP A 709 -6.59 26.82 -20.53
C ASP A 709 -6.06 27.92 -21.47
N ASP A 710 -5.23 27.58 -22.48
CA ASP A 710 -4.72 28.53 -23.47
C ASP A 710 -4.48 27.89 -24.85
N SER A 711 -4.53 28.70 -25.91
CA SER A 711 -4.40 28.22 -27.29
C SER A 711 -3.75 29.27 -28.19
N VAL A 712 -2.64 28.91 -28.83
CA VAL A 712 -1.99 29.73 -29.88
C VAL A 712 -1.89 28.95 -31.18
N THR A 713 -2.08 29.63 -32.32
CA THR A 713 -1.80 29.07 -33.64
C THR A 713 -0.64 29.85 -34.23
N LEU A 714 0.42 29.17 -34.66
CA LEU A 714 1.57 29.79 -35.32
C LEU A 714 1.28 30.00 -36.81
N ASN A 715 1.79 31.09 -37.36
CA ASN A 715 1.83 31.32 -38.81
C ASN A 715 2.74 30.28 -39.52
N TRP A 716 2.75 30.34 -40.85
CA TRP A 716 3.72 29.69 -41.74
C TRP A 716 5.17 30.06 -41.38
N ALA A 717 6.16 29.41 -42.03
CA ALA A 717 7.53 29.93 -42.02
C ALA A 717 7.59 31.39 -42.52
N ASN A 718 7.94 32.30 -41.61
CA ASN A 718 7.82 33.75 -41.83
C ASN A 718 8.87 34.31 -42.78
N ILE A 719 10.08 33.77 -42.78
CA ILE A 719 11.24 34.32 -43.49
C ILE A 719 11.97 33.20 -44.26
N VAL A 720 12.27 33.45 -45.53
CA VAL A 720 13.19 32.63 -46.35
C VAL A 720 14.36 33.49 -46.80
N GLY A 721 15.57 32.95 -46.78
CA GLY A 721 16.78 33.62 -47.25
C GLY A 721 17.35 32.99 -48.50
N SER A 722 18.05 33.78 -49.30
CA SER A 722 18.89 33.32 -50.42
C SER A 722 20.35 33.71 -50.14
N GLY A 723 21.21 33.62 -51.14
CA GLY A 723 22.54 34.24 -51.11
C GLY A 723 23.65 33.31 -51.54
N SER A 724 24.88 33.66 -51.19
CA SER A 724 26.06 32.82 -51.41
C SER A 724 26.85 32.68 -50.13
N ASP A 725 27.15 31.45 -49.71
CA ASP A 725 28.01 31.18 -48.55
C ASP A 725 29.52 31.39 -48.85
N ALA A 726 29.83 32.17 -49.89
CA ALA A 726 31.17 32.58 -50.30
C ALA A 726 31.84 33.51 -49.26
N ALA A 727 33.16 33.70 -49.39
CA ALA A 727 33.93 34.54 -48.48
C ALA A 727 33.62 36.05 -48.63
N THR A 728 33.37 36.51 -49.86
CA THR A 728 33.09 37.92 -50.18
C THR A 728 31.68 38.32 -49.71
N PRO A 729 31.52 39.26 -48.77
CA PRO A 729 30.20 39.73 -48.32
C PRO A 729 29.49 40.59 -49.36
N GLY A 730 28.15 40.70 -49.26
CA GLY A 730 27.31 41.50 -50.15
C GLY A 730 26.62 40.66 -51.22
N ALA A 731 26.26 39.42 -50.88
CA ALA A 731 25.78 38.40 -51.80
C ALA A 731 24.57 37.63 -51.24
N SER A 732 23.61 38.29 -50.57
CA SER A 732 22.35 37.64 -50.16
C SER A 732 21.11 38.54 -50.18
N ALA A 733 19.95 37.89 -50.09
CA ALA A 733 18.67 38.54 -49.87
C ALA A 733 17.80 37.73 -48.89
N LEU A 734 16.69 38.35 -48.47
CA LEU A 734 15.66 37.79 -47.60
C LEU A 734 14.29 38.06 -48.23
N ALA A 735 13.32 37.17 -47.97
CA ALA A 735 11.92 37.32 -48.33
C ALA A 735 11.04 37.00 -47.11
N ALA A 736 10.11 37.89 -46.78
CA ALA A 736 9.16 37.74 -45.68
C ALA A 736 7.75 37.42 -46.19
N HIS A 737 7.13 36.39 -45.63
CA HIS A 737 5.73 36.05 -45.83
C HIS A 737 4.86 36.75 -44.78
N LEU A 738 4.07 37.72 -45.22
CA LEU A 738 3.25 38.60 -44.40
C LEU A 738 1.90 37.97 -44.03
N ASN A 739 1.25 38.51 -43.00
CA ASN A 739 -0.03 38.03 -42.46
C ASN A 739 -1.17 38.00 -43.49
N HIS A 740 -1.10 38.80 -44.55
CA HIS A 740 -2.13 38.86 -45.60
C HIS A 740 -1.88 37.88 -46.78
N GLY A 741 -0.87 37.00 -46.70
CA GLY A 741 -0.52 36.09 -47.80
C GLY A 741 0.36 36.72 -48.89
N ASN A 742 0.88 37.92 -48.64
CA ASN A 742 1.81 38.66 -49.50
C ASN A 742 3.27 38.33 -49.15
N VAL A 743 4.17 38.49 -50.13
CA VAL A 743 5.63 38.34 -49.92
C VAL A 743 6.37 39.60 -50.35
N ILE A 744 7.33 40.04 -49.53
CA ILE A 744 8.23 41.16 -49.79
C ILE A 744 9.68 40.72 -49.59
N ALA A 745 10.58 41.15 -50.46
CA ALA A 745 12.01 40.86 -50.40
C ALA A 745 12.88 42.10 -50.15
N TRP A 746 14.09 41.88 -49.63
CA TRP A 746 15.11 42.92 -49.48
C TRP A 746 16.52 42.32 -49.44
N GLY A 747 17.53 43.19 -49.58
CA GLY A 747 18.93 42.82 -49.75
C GLY A 747 19.39 43.07 -51.19
N VAL A 748 20.19 42.17 -51.75
CA VAL A 748 20.75 42.35 -53.10
C VAL A 748 19.79 41.86 -54.18
N ALA A 749 19.46 42.72 -55.15
CA ALA A 749 18.51 42.43 -56.23
C ALA A 749 18.91 41.18 -57.06
N ASP A 750 20.19 41.04 -57.41
CA ASP A 750 20.77 39.87 -58.12
C ASP A 750 20.62 38.54 -57.37
N PHE A 751 20.23 38.59 -56.09
CA PHE A 751 19.97 37.43 -55.23
C PHE A 751 18.49 37.30 -54.86
N GLY A 752 17.60 38.07 -55.51
CA GLY A 752 16.16 38.07 -55.27
C GLY A 752 15.66 39.15 -54.30
N GLY A 753 16.51 40.08 -53.85
CA GLY A 753 16.17 41.13 -52.88
C GLY A 753 15.29 42.28 -53.40
N ASN A 754 14.52 42.04 -54.47
CA ASN A 754 13.55 42.96 -55.06
C ASN A 754 12.53 42.14 -55.87
N GLU A 755 11.32 41.98 -55.34
CA GLU A 755 10.24 41.22 -55.97
C GLU A 755 9.52 42.01 -57.10
N PRO A 756 8.88 41.32 -58.06
CA PRO A 756 8.05 41.99 -59.06
C PRO A 756 6.84 42.72 -58.43
N PRO A 757 6.45 43.90 -58.94
CA PRO A 757 5.23 44.61 -58.51
C PRO A 757 3.92 43.82 -58.67
N THR A 758 3.93 42.70 -59.40
CA THR A 758 2.82 41.74 -59.49
C THR A 758 2.86 40.67 -58.41
N THR A 759 4.03 40.35 -57.85
CA THR A 759 4.21 39.31 -56.82
C THR A 759 3.86 39.83 -55.43
N ILE A 760 4.21 41.08 -55.13
CA ILE A 760 3.83 41.76 -53.88
C ILE A 760 2.30 41.87 -53.71
N THR A 761 1.49 41.81 -54.78
CA THR A 761 0.03 41.93 -54.70
C THR A 761 -0.71 40.60 -54.46
N TYR A 762 -0.05 39.45 -54.53
CA TYR A 762 -0.68 38.17 -54.19
C TYR A 762 -1.00 38.12 -52.69
N ASN A 763 -2.21 37.71 -52.33
CA ASN A 763 -2.71 37.63 -50.95
C ASN A 763 -3.06 36.19 -50.54
N ASP A 764 -2.43 35.23 -51.21
CA ASP A 764 -2.73 33.79 -51.14
C ASP A 764 -1.48 32.92 -51.32
N VAL A 765 -0.27 33.47 -51.08
CA VAL A 765 0.95 32.66 -50.98
C VAL A 765 0.83 31.74 -49.76
N VAL A 766 1.30 30.50 -49.91
CA VAL A 766 1.23 29.45 -48.86
C VAL A 766 2.57 28.76 -48.63
N GLU A 767 3.55 28.97 -49.50
CA GLU A 767 4.89 28.40 -49.41
C GLU A 767 5.86 29.26 -50.24
N ALA A 768 7.05 29.50 -49.70
CA ALA A 768 8.14 30.20 -50.38
C ALA A 768 9.40 29.34 -50.34
N SER A 769 10.22 29.46 -51.39
CA SER A 769 11.47 28.73 -51.56
C SER A 769 12.52 29.59 -52.25
N SER A 770 13.78 29.22 -52.10
CA SER A 770 14.93 29.99 -52.62
C SER A 770 15.85 29.13 -53.48
N SER A 771 16.44 29.76 -54.49
CA SER A 771 17.69 29.31 -55.09
C SER A 771 18.87 30.08 -54.47
N GLN A 772 20.09 29.89 -54.96
CA GLN A 772 21.21 30.74 -54.56
C GLN A 772 20.93 32.22 -54.88
N LYS A 773 20.19 32.51 -55.97
CA LYS A 773 20.07 33.85 -56.56
C LYS A 773 18.64 34.33 -56.81
N GLY A 774 17.65 33.76 -56.14
CA GLY A 774 16.26 34.09 -56.38
C GLY A 774 15.30 33.37 -55.45
N PHE A 775 14.02 33.65 -55.63
CA PHE A 775 12.94 33.07 -54.86
C PHE A 775 11.82 32.58 -55.79
N ALA A 776 11.08 31.58 -55.33
CA ALA A 776 9.86 31.13 -55.95
C ALA A 776 8.79 30.85 -54.89
N VAL A 777 7.55 31.23 -55.19
CA VAL A 777 6.39 31.13 -54.29
C VAL A 777 5.32 30.26 -54.91
N ARG A 778 4.57 29.55 -54.06
CA ARG A 778 3.38 28.78 -54.41
C ARG A 778 2.16 29.36 -53.71
N ARG A 779 1.05 29.42 -54.44
CA ARG A 779 -0.23 30.01 -54.02
C ARG A 779 -1.26 28.93 -53.62
N LYS A 780 -2.32 29.31 -52.89
CA LYS A 780 -3.38 28.41 -52.39
C LYS A 780 -4.07 27.64 -53.54
N ASP A 781 -4.12 28.23 -54.73
CA ASP A 781 -4.69 27.68 -55.97
C ASP A 781 -3.73 26.79 -56.80
N GLY A 782 -2.55 26.47 -56.27
CA GLY A 782 -1.54 25.65 -56.97
C GLY A 782 -0.78 26.38 -58.08
N ARG A 783 -0.96 27.70 -58.25
CA ARG A 783 -0.12 28.54 -59.11
C ARG A 783 1.22 28.84 -58.45
N ILE A 784 2.21 29.19 -59.28
CA ILE A 784 3.55 29.58 -58.84
C ILE A 784 3.98 30.90 -59.49
N ALA A 785 4.94 31.58 -58.87
CA ALA A 785 5.69 32.69 -59.44
C ALA A 785 7.15 32.64 -58.95
N ALA A 786 8.10 33.19 -59.71
CA ALA A 786 9.51 33.24 -59.32
C ALA A 786 10.21 34.51 -59.82
N TRP A 787 11.25 34.94 -59.13
CA TRP A 787 12.07 36.10 -59.47
C TRP A 787 13.53 35.92 -59.02
N GLY A 788 14.42 36.73 -59.58
CA GLY A 788 15.86 36.46 -59.54
C GLY A 788 16.22 35.31 -60.49
N THR A 789 17.29 34.56 -60.18
CA THR A 789 17.81 33.47 -61.03
C THR A 789 17.66 32.11 -60.34
N PRO A 790 17.08 31.07 -60.98
CA PRO A 790 16.50 31.06 -62.31
C PRO A 790 15.04 31.58 -62.34
N ALA A 791 14.77 32.47 -63.29
CA ALA A 791 13.41 32.88 -63.63
C ALA A 791 12.59 31.71 -64.21
N LEU A 792 11.26 31.81 -64.15
CA LEU A 792 10.37 30.86 -64.84
C LEU A 792 10.56 30.93 -66.37
N PRO A 793 10.49 29.80 -67.09
CA PRO A 793 10.49 29.80 -68.55
C PRO A 793 9.27 30.52 -69.14
N ASP A 794 9.42 31.12 -70.33
CA ASP A 794 8.32 31.73 -71.05
C ASP A 794 7.18 30.74 -71.30
N GLY A 795 5.95 31.14 -70.98
CA GLY A 795 4.76 30.29 -71.11
C GLY A 795 4.62 29.18 -70.07
N PHE A 796 5.48 29.10 -69.03
CA PHE A 796 5.33 28.13 -67.96
C PHE A 796 4.08 28.44 -67.11
N VAL A 797 3.00 27.67 -67.32
CA VAL A 797 1.74 27.79 -66.57
C VAL A 797 1.48 26.53 -65.77
N MET A 798 1.16 26.69 -64.49
CA MET A 798 0.85 25.61 -63.55
C MET A 798 -0.29 26.05 -62.62
N THR A 799 -1.17 25.11 -62.26
CA THR A 799 -2.30 25.31 -61.33
C THR A 799 -2.49 24.10 -60.40
N ASP A 800 -1.46 23.28 -60.23
CA ASP A 800 -1.51 22.02 -59.48
C ASP A 800 -0.23 21.73 -58.68
N ALA A 801 0.57 22.78 -58.40
CA ALA A 801 1.71 22.67 -57.51
C ALA A 801 1.25 22.28 -56.10
N MET A 802 1.87 21.25 -55.53
CA MET A 802 1.67 20.78 -54.16
C MET A 802 2.80 21.24 -53.23
N ARG A 803 4.07 21.19 -53.68
CA ARG A 803 5.25 21.70 -52.95
C ARG A 803 6.24 22.33 -53.92
N ILE A 804 7.08 23.24 -53.42
CA ILE A 804 8.15 23.88 -54.19
C ILE A 804 9.47 23.91 -53.41
N SER A 805 10.56 23.48 -54.05
CA SER A 805 11.91 23.45 -53.45
C SER A 805 12.95 23.94 -54.46
N GLY A 806 13.79 24.89 -54.07
CA GLY A 806 14.96 25.30 -54.83
C GLY A 806 16.24 24.61 -54.39
N ASN A 807 17.23 24.58 -55.27
CA ASN A 807 18.63 24.32 -54.94
C ASN A 807 19.50 25.48 -55.45
N ALA A 808 20.83 25.35 -55.50
CA ALA A 808 21.69 26.47 -55.87
C ALA A 808 21.33 27.14 -57.21
N SER A 809 20.87 26.38 -58.22
CA SER A 809 20.65 26.90 -59.58
C SER A 809 19.37 26.43 -60.28
N ALA A 810 18.48 25.74 -59.56
CA ALA A 810 17.23 25.19 -60.09
C ALA A 810 16.09 25.27 -59.06
N PHE A 811 14.85 25.15 -59.55
CA PHE A 811 13.67 24.87 -58.73
C PHE A 811 12.98 23.60 -59.22
N ALA A 812 12.43 22.83 -58.29
CA ALA A 812 11.57 21.68 -58.53
C ALA A 812 10.21 21.88 -57.85
N VAL A 813 9.16 21.33 -58.46
CA VAL A 813 7.79 21.31 -57.95
C VAL A 813 7.26 19.88 -57.98
N LEU A 814 6.77 19.45 -56.82
CA LEU A 814 5.90 18.27 -56.72
C LEU A 814 4.46 18.71 -56.98
N ARG A 815 3.77 18.03 -57.90
CA ARG A 815 2.37 18.31 -58.29
C ARG A 815 1.39 17.44 -57.49
N THR A 816 0.14 17.87 -57.38
CA THR A 816 -0.93 17.09 -56.73
C THR A 816 -1.20 15.74 -57.43
N THR A 817 -0.80 15.62 -58.71
CA THR A 817 -0.81 14.37 -59.49
C THR A 817 0.27 13.36 -59.06
N GLY A 818 1.15 13.70 -58.11
CA GLY A 818 2.28 12.86 -57.71
C GLY A 818 3.43 12.84 -58.73
N GLN A 819 3.48 13.83 -59.63
CA GLN A 819 4.55 14.01 -60.63
C GLN A 819 5.50 15.16 -60.22
N ALA A 820 6.75 15.13 -60.67
CA ALA A 820 7.69 16.23 -60.53
C ALA A 820 7.88 17.01 -61.85
N VAL A 821 8.10 18.33 -61.74
CA VAL A 821 8.65 19.18 -62.80
C VAL A 821 9.75 20.06 -62.24
N ALA A 822 10.62 20.61 -63.09
CA ALA A 822 11.70 21.50 -62.67
C ALA A 822 12.03 22.55 -63.75
N TRP A 823 12.70 23.63 -63.35
CA TRP A 823 13.32 24.62 -64.25
C TRP A 823 14.63 25.16 -63.67
N GLY A 824 15.45 25.79 -64.52
CA GLY A 824 16.76 26.34 -64.17
C GLY A 824 17.90 25.60 -64.85
N ASP A 825 19.05 25.51 -64.19
CA ASP A 825 20.21 24.78 -64.70
C ASP A 825 19.89 23.28 -64.84
N ALA A 826 19.85 22.79 -66.08
CA ALA A 826 19.47 21.41 -66.39
C ALA A 826 20.47 20.36 -65.88
N THR A 827 21.75 20.70 -65.75
CA THR A 827 22.77 19.81 -65.15
C THR A 827 22.57 19.69 -63.64
N ASN A 828 22.14 20.76 -62.99
CA ASN A 828 21.94 20.82 -61.53
C ASN A 828 20.47 20.58 -61.10
N GLY A 829 19.68 19.84 -61.90
CA GLY A 829 18.34 19.39 -61.53
C GLY A 829 17.18 20.23 -62.05
N GLY A 830 17.45 21.31 -62.78
CA GLY A 830 16.46 22.17 -63.47
C GLY A 830 15.77 21.51 -64.66
N LYS A 831 16.05 20.24 -64.94
CA LYS A 831 15.24 19.36 -65.79
C LYS A 831 15.09 18.00 -65.10
N VAL A 832 13.86 17.51 -64.96
CA VAL A 832 13.60 16.12 -64.56
C VAL A 832 14.05 15.15 -65.66
N THR A 833 14.52 13.96 -65.28
CA THR A 833 14.81 12.89 -66.25
C THR A 833 13.50 12.27 -66.75
N ASP A 834 13.52 11.72 -67.97
CA ASP A 834 12.31 11.14 -68.58
C ASP A 834 11.74 9.98 -67.73
N ALA A 835 12.62 9.24 -67.04
CA ALA A 835 12.26 8.20 -66.07
C ALA A 835 11.54 8.75 -64.81
N VAL A 836 11.91 9.94 -64.33
CA VAL A 836 11.22 10.60 -63.20
C VAL A 836 9.93 11.29 -63.66
N ALA A 837 9.91 11.86 -64.86
CA ALA A 837 8.72 12.50 -65.45
C ALA A 837 7.56 11.50 -65.68
N GLY A 838 7.88 10.23 -65.91
CA GLY A 838 6.91 9.13 -66.02
C GLY A 838 6.28 8.66 -64.70
N LEU A 839 6.74 9.15 -63.53
CA LEU A 839 6.22 8.74 -62.22
C LEU A 839 5.07 9.64 -61.77
N SER A 840 4.01 9.03 -61.23
CA SER A 840 2.83 9.67 -60.61
C SER A 840 2.62 9.25 -59.13
N ASP A 841 3.67 8.70 -58.54
CA ASP A 841 3.69 8.17 -57.17
C ASP A 841 4.70 8.87 -56.26
N LEU A 842 5.21 10.04 -56.64
CA LEU A 842 6.07 10.87 -55.81
C LEU A 842 5.27 11.46 -54.62
N THR A 843 5.88 11.50 -53.43
CA THR A 843 5.21 11.94 -52.18
C THR A 843 5.90 13.11 -51.47
N THR A 844 7.20 13.28 -51.67
CA THR A 844 8.02 14.30 -51.00
C THR A 844 9.00 14.94 -51.98
N LEU A 845 9.62 16.06 -51.59
CA LEU A 845 10.67 16.72 -52.38
C LEU A 845 11.79 17.15 -51.44
N HIS A 846 13.01 16.72 -51.74
CA HIS A 846 14.21 16.95 -50.94
C HIS A 846 15.30 17.53 -51.86
N MET A 847 16.02 18.54 -51.37
CA MET A 847 17.12 19.18 -52.11
C MET A 847 18.49 18.65 -51.69
N ALA A 848 19.44 18.69 -52.61
CA ALA A 848 20.86 18.88 -52.37
C ALA A 848 21.34 20.04 -53.26
N GLY A 849 22.52 20.61 -52.98
CA GLY A 849 22.99 21.83 -53.66
C GLY A 849 22.92 21.81 -55.20
N PHE A 850 23.15 20.65 -55.82
CA PHE A 850 23.12 20.45 -57.28
C PHE A 850 22.16 19.34 -57.76
N ALA A 851 21.24 18.88 -56.90
CA ALA A 851 20.34 17.76 -57.22
C ALA A 851 19.03 17.83 -56.43
N PHE A 852 18.05 17.02 -56.83
CA PHE A 852 16.81 16.79 -56.08
C PHE A 852 16.57 15.30 -55.91
N ALA A 853 15.89 14.93 -54.82
CA ALA A 853 15.43 13.59 -54.54
C ALA A 853 13.95 13.59 -54.10
N SER A 854 13.26 12.48 -54.36
CA SER A 854 11.85 12.26 -54.02
C SER A 854 11.67 10.86 -53.47
N ILE A 855 10.94 10.73 -52.36
CA ILE A 855 10.39 9.44 -51.94
C ILE A 855 9.14 9.15 -52.77
N ARG A 856 8.84 7.87 -52.99
CA ARG A 856 7.67 7.35 -53.70
C ARG A 856 6.66 6.72 -52.73
N LYS A 857 5.42 6.52 -53.16
CA LYS A 857 4.38 5.77 -52.41
C LYS A 857 4.81 4.32 -52.09
N THR A 858 5.77 3.78 -52.84
CA THR A 858 6.43 2.48 -52.62
C THR A 858 7.53 2.49 -51.55
N GLY A 859 7.77 3.62 -50.86
CA GLY A 859 8.87 3.76 -49.89
C GLY A 859 10.27 3.72 -50.51
N SER A 860 10.39 3.85 -51.83
CA SER A 860 11.67 3.92 -52.55
C SER A 860 12.00 5.33 -53.03
N VAL A 861 13.28 5.60 -53.26
CA VAL A 861 13.80 6.95 -53.59
C VAL A 861 14.26 7.06 -55.04
N VAL A 862 13.99 8.20 -55.66
CA VAL A 862 14.51 8.60 -56.98
C VAL A 862 15.17 9.97 -56.88
N ALA A 863 16.14 10.25 -57.77
CA ALA A 863 16.85 11.52 -57.81
C ALA A 863 17.13 11.98 -59.25
N TRP A 864 17.40 13.28 -59.42
CA TRP A 864 17.81 13.88 -60.69
C TRP A 864 18.69 15.13 -60.46
N GLY A 865 19.39 15.56 -61.50
CA GLY A 865 20.40 16.62 -61.46
C GLY A 865 21.79 16.04 -61.61
N ASN A 866 22.78 16.63 -60.94
CA ASN A 866 24.17 16.29 -61.18
C ASN A 866 24.50 14.91 -60.59
N ALA A 867 24.77 13.92 -61.45
CA ALA A 867 24.94 12.52 -61.05
C ALA A 867 26.05 12.30 -60.00
N ASN A 868 27.16 13.04 -60.09
CA ASN A 868 28.24 12.98 -59.10
C ASN A 868 27.83 13.57 -57.75
N PHE A 869 26.84 14.47 -57.74
CA PHE A 869 26.39 15.22 -56.58
C PHE A 869 24.99 14.80 -56.08
N GLY A 870 24.67 13.51 -56.21
CA GLY A 870 23.45 12.90 -55.69
C GLY A 870 22.28 12.82 -56.67
N GLY A 871 22.41 13.37 -57.88
CA GLY A 871 21.38 13.33 -58.94
C GLY A 871 21.18 11.96 -59.62
N LEU A 872 21.88 10.93 -59.16
CA LEU A 872 21.69 9.53 -59.57
C LEU A 872 21.70 8.65 -58.31
N VAL A 873 20.65 7.85 -58.11
CA VAL A 873 20.56 6.90 -56.99
C VAL A 873 21.26 5.58 -57.40
N PRO A 874 22.16 5.02 -56.57
CA PRO A 874 22.71 3.67 -56.76
C PRO A 874 21.61 2.60 -56.81
N THR A 875 21.80 1.55 -57.61
CA THR A 875 20.74 0.55 -57.89
C THR A 875 20.24 -0.16 -56.64
N ASP A 876 21.15 -0.50 -55.73
CA ASP A 876 20.90 -1.14 -54.44
C ASP A 876 20.05 -0.26 -53.50
N ILE A 877 20.37 1.03 -53.39
CA ILE A 877 19.56 2.01 -52.65
C ILE A 877 18.20 2.23 -53.35
N GLY A 878 18.18 2.26 -54.69
CA GLY A 878 16.96 2.45 -55.48
C GLY A 878 15.95 1.30 -55.40
N GLN A 879 16.36 0.10 -54.96
CA GLN A 879 15.44 -1.01 -54.68
C GLN A 879 14.90 -1.03 -53.24
N MET A 880 15.42 -0.20 -52.33
CA MET A 880 14.93 -0.16 -50.95
C MET A 880 13.52 0.45 -50.90
N THR A 881 12.57 -0.27 -50.29
CA THR A 881 11.16 0.15 -50.16
C THR A 881 10.80 0.63 -48.74
N ASP A 882 11.80 0.92 -47.92
CA ASP A 882 11.66 1.29 -46.51
C ASP A 882 12.26 2.66 -46.17
N ILE A 883 12.46 3.54 -47.16
CA ILE A 883 12.98 4.91 -46.98
C ILE A 883 11.90 5.83 -46.39
N VAL A 884 12.19 6.52 -45.29
CA VAL A 884 11.22 7.34 -44.51
C VAL A 884 11.56 8.82 -44.38
N ASP A 885 12.83 9.24 -44.45
CA ASP A 885 13.24 10.64 -44.63
C ASP A 885 14.52 10.70 -45.49
N VAL A 886 14.74 11.83 -46.15
CA VAL A 886 15.92 12.10 -47.00
C VAL A 886 16.45 13.50 -46.68
N ARG A 887 17.77 13.64 -46.56
CA ARG A 887 18.45 14.90 -46.25
C ARG A 887 19.65 15.05 -47.17
N GLY A 888 19.63 16.07 -48.02
CA GLY A 888 20.79 16.44 -48.82
C GLY A 888 21.73 17.37 -48.06
N ASN A 889 22.98 17.43 -48.52
CA ASN A 889 23.89 18.53 -48.28
C ASN A 889 24.16 19.26 -49.60
N TYR A 890 25.34 19.86 -49.83
CA TYR A 890 25.60 20.54 -51.10
C TYR A 890 25.94 19.57 -52.26
N THR A 891 26.41 18.36 -51.96
CA THR A 891 27.00 17.42 -52.94
C THR A 891 26.65 15.94 -52.73
N ALA A 892 25.81 15.61 -51.75
CA ALA A 892 25.41 14.25 -51.41
C ALA A 892 24.01 14.22 -50.78
N PHE A 893 23.44 13.02 -50.66
CA PHE A 893 22.24 12.73 -49.87
C PHE A 893 22.51 11.63 -48.84
N CYS A 894 21.78 11.72 -47.73
CA CYS A 894 21.57 10.64 -46.76
C CYS A 894 20.07 10.32 -46.69
N ALA A 895 19.72 9.05 -46.53
CA ALA A 895 18.36 8.59 -46.30
C ALA A 895 18.28 7.74 -45.02
N LEU A 896 17.17 7.90 -44.29
CA LEU A 896 16.81 7.09 -43.13
C LEU A 896 15.82 6.01 -43.56
N ARG A 897 16.03 4.80 -43.07
CA ARG A 897 15.18 3.64 -43.31
C ARG A 897 14.30 3.33 -42.09
N ALA A 898 13.16 2.70 -42.31
CA ALA A 898 12.20 2.34 -41.25
C ALA A 898 12.83 1.44 -40.17
N ASN A 899 13.81 0.61 -40.55
CA ASN A 899 14.61 -0.22 -39.65
C ASN A 899 15.69 0.56 -38.85
N LYS A 900 15.58 1.89 -38.75
CA LYS A 900 16.49 2.80 -38.05
C LYS A 900 17.96 2.76 -38.52
N THR A 901 18.22 2.26 -39.75
CA THR A 901 19.54 2.34 -40.42
C THR A 901 19.61 3.51 -41.41
N VAL A 902 20.80 3.94 -41.81
CA VAL A 902 21.01 5.02 -42.79
C VAL A 902 21.86 4.59 -43.98
N VAL A 903 21.55 5.14 -45.15
CA VAL A 903 22.30 4.95 -46.42
C VAL A 903 22.59 6.31 -47.06
N GLY A 904 23.62 6.40 -47.90
CA GLY A 904 24.04 7.65 -48.54
C GLY A 904 24.47 7.46 -49.99
N TRP A 905 24.42 8.54 -50.77
CA TRP A 905 24.89 8.57 -52.16
C TRP A 905 25.30 9.99 -52.61
N GLY A 906 25.95 10.08 -53.77
CA GLY A 906 26.60 11.30 -54.27
C GLY A 906 28.09 11.33 -53.90
N GLN A 907 28.65 12.51 -53.66
CA GLN A 907 30.09 12.67 -53.44
C GLN A 907 30.56 11.96 -52.15
N ALA A 908 31.32 10.88 -52.32
CA ALA A 908 31.70 9.97 -51.23
C ALA A 908 32.43 10.66 -50.07
N SER A 909 33.39 11.54 -50.37
CA SER A 909 34.15 12.32 -49.37
C SER A 909 33.29 13.29 -48.56
N ASP A 910 32.15 13.70 -49.12
CA ASP A 910 31.32 14.79 -48.62
C ASP A 910 30.05 14.22 -47.95
N GLY A 911 30.15 12.99 -47.41
CA GLY A 911 29.08 12.29 -46.69
C GLY A 911 28.29 11.28 -47.53
N GLY A 912 28.52 11.21 -48.84
CA GLY A 912 27.87 10.24 -49.73
C GLY A 912 28.25 8.77 -49.46
N ALA A 913 29.37 8.54 -48.76
CA ALA A 913 29.71 7.22 -48.19
C ALA A 913 29.48 7.24 -46.68
N VAL A 914 28.61 6.36 -46.18
CA VAL A 914 28.35 6.19 -44.74
C VAL A 914 29.44 5.30 -44.13
N PRO A 915 30.12 5.72 -43.04
CA PRO A 915 31.09 4.87 -42.34
C PRO A 915 30.47 3.57 -41.82
N THR A 916 31.20 2.46 -41.88
CA THR A 916 30.70 1.13 -41.50
C THR A 916 30.11 1.08 -40.08
N GLY A 917 30.76 1.74 -39.11
CA GLY A 917 30.27 1.83 -37.73
C GLY A 917 29.00 2.67 -37.53
N ILE A 918 28.61 3.48 -38.52
CA ILE A 918 27.33 4.21 -38.55
C ILE A 918 26.30 3.43 -39.36
N ALA A 919 26.69 2.83 -40.49
CA ALA A 919 25.83 1.97 -41.31
C ALA A 919 25.34 0.71 -40.56
N ALA A 920 26.11 0.23 -39.57
CA ALA A 920 25.76 -0.87 -38.68
C ALA A 920 24.84 -0.47 -37.50
N ARG A 921 24.47 0.81 -37.35
CA ARG A 921 23.53 1.26 -36.31
C ARG A 921 22.09 1.00 -36.74
N SER A 922 21.31 0.37 -35.86
CA SER A 922 19.87 0.14 -35.99
C SER A 922 19.06 0.92 -34.95
N ASP A 923 19.56 2.10 -34.58
CA ASP A 923 18.97 3.00 -33.57
C ASP A 923 19.00 4.47 -34.01
N ILE A 924 19.12 4.76 -35.31
CA ILE A 924 19.05 6.14 -35.81
C ILE A 924 17.59 6.62 -35.77
N ALA A 925 17.31 7.61 -34.92
CA ALA A 925 15.99 8.20 -34.77
C ALA A 925 15.70 9.27 -35.82
N GLU A 926 16.71 10.06 -36.22
CA GLU A 926 16.52 11.09 -37.24
C GLU A 926 17.77 11.47 -38.04
N LEU A 927 17.55 11.87 -39.30
CA LEU A 927 18.48 12.72 -40.05
C LEU A 927 18.45 14.12 -39.44
N ALA A 928 19.28 14.38 -38.44
CA ALA A 928 19.22 15.62 -37.67
C ALA A 928 19.58 16.84 -38.52
N SER A 929 20.77 16.84 -39.14
CA SER A 929 21.32 18.00 -39.80
C SER A 929 22.28 17.65 -40.95
N ALA A 930 22.61 18.68 -41.73
CA ALA A 930 23.64 18.66 -42.76
C ALA A 930 24.35 20.01 -42.76
N SER A 931 25.67 20.01 -42.90
CA SER A 931 26.44 21.20 -43.29
C SER A 931 26.58 21.20 -44.82
N ALA A 932 27.54 21.90 -45.42
CA ALA A 932 27.72 21.84 -46.87
C ALA A 932 28.23 20.46 -47.36
N ARG A 933 29.04 19.76 -46.58
CA ARG A 933 29.78 18.54 -47.00
C ARG A 933 29.88 17.46 -45.91
N ALA A 934 28.97 17.50 -44.94
CA ALA A 934 28.88 16.52 -43.87
C ALA A 934 27.43 16.34 -43.43
N PHE A 935 27.15 15.20 -42.81
CA PHE A 935 25.87 14.87 -42.20
C PHE A 935 26.02 14.69 -40.69
N ALA A 936 24.94 14.98 -39.96
CA ALA A 936 24.77 14.64 -38.56
C ALA A 936 23.40 13.97 -38.35
N VAL A 937 23.36 12.88 -37.60
CA VAL A 937 22.15 12.15 -37.23
C VAL A 937 22.03 12.06 -35.71
N LEU A 938 20.81 11.88 -35.20
CA LEU A 938 20.61 11.52 -33.79
C LEU A 938 20.14 10.07 -33.64
N THR A 939 20.65 9.41 -32.61
CA THR A 939 20.18 8.09 -32.16
C THR A 939 18.91 8.19 -31.31
N GLU A 940 18.23 7.06 -31.06
CA GLU A 940 17.15 6.97 -30.07
C GLU A 940 17.64 7.39 -28.68
N GLY A 941 18.88 7.02 -28.32
CA GLY A 941 19.59 7.51 -27.12
C GLY A 941 20.08 8.97 -27.19
N ARG A 942 19.57 9.78 -28.13
CA ARG A 942 19.84 11.22 -28.31
C ARG A 942 21.33 11.59 -28.38
N GLN A 943 22.16 10.68 -28.88
CA GLN A 943 23.58 10.92 -29.21
C GLN A 943 23.72 11.44 -30.64
N VAL A 944 24.70 12.29 -30.91
CA VAL A 944 25.08 12.67 -32.28
C VAL A 944 26.03 11.66 -32.88
N LEU A 945 25.82 11.32 -34.16
CA LEU A 945 26.85 10.74 -35.03
C LEU A 945 27.03 11.65 -36.24
N ALA A 946 28.27 11.90 -36.67
CA ALA A 946 28.56 12.79 -37.81
C ALA A 946 29.68 12.24 -38.71
N TRP A 947 29.56 12.47 -40.03
CA TRP A 947 30.53 12.02 -41.03
C TRP A 947 30.53 12.90 -42.29
N GLY A 948 31.56 12.75 -43.13
CA GLY A 948 31.81 13.55 -44.33
C GLY A 948 33.11 14.31 -44.22
N LEU A 949 33.20 15.49 -44.84
CA LEU A 949 34.44 16.26 -44.87
C LEU A 949 34.74 16.88 -43.48
N PRO A 950 35.90 16.60 -42.84
CA PRO A 950 36.19 17.08 -41.48
C PRO A 950 36.15 18.60 -41.34
N ALA A 951 36.61 19.32 -42.37
CA ALA A 951 36.59 20.79 -42.44
C ALA A 951 35.17 21.40 -42.46
N ASN A 952 34.12 20.57 -42.63
CA ASN A 952 32.72 20.93 -42.57
C ASN A 952 31.98 20.24 -41.41
N GLY A 953 32.70 19.74 -40.40
CA GLY A 953 32.12 19.06 -39.24
C GLY A 953 31.89 17.55 -39.40
N GLY A 954 32.42 16.93 -40.46
CA GLY A 954 32.36 15.48 -40.70
C GLY A 954 33.24 14.61 -39.78
N THR A 955 33.66 15.15 -38.63
CA THR A 955 34.38 14.44 -37.58
C THR A 955 33.90 14.99 -36.24
N LEU A 956 33.34 14.11 -35.40
CA LEU A 956 32.74 14.48 -34.12
C LEU A 956 33.79 14.42 -32.99
N PRO A 957 33.95 15.48 -32.18
CA PRO A 957 34.77 15.44 -30.96
C PRO A 957 34.27 14.39 -29.96
N ALA A 958 35.19 13.75 -29.22
CA ALA A 958 34.86 12.61 -28.34
C ALA A 958 34.03 13.01 -27.11
N ASP A 959 34.23 14.22 -26.60
CA ASP A 959 33.41 14.85 -25.56
C ASP A 959 31.97 15.04 -26.04
N ILE A 960 31.77 15.58 -27.25
CA ILE A 960 30.43 15.73 -27.85
C ILE A 960 29.80 14.36 -28.17
N ALA A 961 30.59 13.40 -28.63
CA ALA A 961 30.14 12.03 -28.92
C ALA A 961 29.65 11.27 -27.67
N SER A 962 30.09 11.69 -26.47
CA SER A 962 29.65 11.08 -25.20
C SER A 962 28.27 11.59 -24.72
N LEU A 963 27.74 12.67 -25.32
CA LEU A 963 26.48 13.28 -24.90
C LEU A 963 25.26 12.48 -25.37
N SER A 964 24.32 12.27 -24.47
CA SER A 964 23.04 11.58 -24.70
C SER A 964 21.81 12.47 -24.43
N ASP A 965 21.98 13.79 -24.50
CA ASP A 965 20.95 14.80 -24.19
C ASP A 965 20.76 15.82 -25.32
N ILE A 966 21.13 15.48 -26.55
CA ILE A 966 21.05 16.41 -27.68
C ILE A 966 19.59 16.59 -28.11
N ALA A 967 19.12 17.83 -28.08
CA ALA A 967 17.74 18.21 -28.42
C ALA A 967 17.58 18.54 -29.91
N GLU A 968 18.57 19.18 -30.53
CA GLU A 968 18.55 19.56 -31.95
C GLU A 968 19.97 19.81 -32.47
N VAL A 969 20.23 19.51 -33.75
CA VAL A 969 21.46 19.91 -34.46
C VAL A 969 21.12 20.84 -35.63
N THR A 970 21.85 21.94 -35.76
CA THR A 970 21.78 22.89 -36.89
C THR A 970 23.18 23.15 -37.45
N ALA A 971 23.28 23.74 -38.64
CA ALA A 971 24.56 23.94 -39.31
C ALA A 971 24.75 25.33 -39.94
N THR A 972 26.01 25.73 -40.06
CA THR A 972 26.48 26.69 -41.06
C THR A 972 27.03 25.92 -42.28
N TRP A 973 27.75 26.59 -43.18
CA TRP A 973 28.44 25.93 -44.29
C TRP A 973 29.50 24.93 -43.80
N GLY A 974 30.29 25.31 -42.78
CA GLY A 974 31.47 24.58 -42.30
C GLY A 974 31.42 24.06 -40.86
N ALA A 975 30.34 24.29 -40.13
CA ALA A 975 30.22 23.86 -38.73
C ALA A 975 28.81 23.36 -38.38
N PHE A 976 28.73 22.58 -37.31
CA PHE A 976 27.48 22.21 -36.64
C PHE A 976 27.42 22.84 -35.25
N ALA A 977 26.20 23.15 -34.80
CA ALA A 977 25.89 23.50 -33.43
C ALA A 977 24.70 22.67 -32.96
N ALA A 978 24.84 22.05 -31.79
CA ALA A 978 23.82 21.22 -31.16
C ALA A 978 23.33 21.84 -29.86
N ARG A 979 22.01 22.04 -29.75
CA ARG A 979 21.35 22.40 -28.49
C ARG A 979 21.15 21.13 -27.66
N ARG A 980 21.46 21.21 -26.37
CA ARG A 980 21.21 20.16 -25.38
C ARG A 980 19.88 20.40 -24.66
N ALA A 981 19.26 19.34 -24.15
CA ALA A 981 17.97 19.41 -23.45
C ALA A 981 18.04 20.29 -22.19
N ASN A 982 19.21 20.38 -21.56
CA ASN A 982 19.50 21.28 -20.44
C ASN A 982 19.63 22.78 -20.82
N GLY A 983 19.39 23.15 -22.08
CA GLY A 983 19.44 24.54 -22.56
C GLY A 983 20.85 25.07 -22.86
N THR A 984 21.90 24.25 -22.80
CA THR A 984 23.26 24.61 -23.25
C THR A 984 23.49 24.28 -24.73
N VAL A 985 24.60 24.73 -25.31
CA VAL A 985 24.98 24.47 -26.71
C VAL A 985 26.43 23.99 -26.80
N VAL A 986 26.68 23.02 -27.68
CA VAL A 986 28.02 22.58 -28.12
C VAL A 986 28.15 22.76 -29.64
N ALA A 987 29.36 22.93 -30.16
CA ALA A 987 29.61 23.13 -31.60
C ALA A 987 30.92 22.49 -32.05
N TRP A 988 31.00 22.09 -33.33
CA TRP A 988 32.19 21.47 -33.92
C TRP A 988 32.30 21.74 -35.43
N GLY A 989 33.44 21.40 -36.01
CA GLY A 989 33.80 21.73 -37.40
C GLY A 989 34.69 22.97 -37.46
N ASN A 990 34.52 23.81 -38.48
CA ASN A 990 35.35 25.00 -38.67
C ASN A 990 35.03 26.08 -37.61
N GLY A 991 35.94 26.29 -36.66
CA GLY A 991 35.79 27.28 -35.58
C GLY A 991 35.51 28.71 -36.06
N ALA A 992 36.17 29.14 -37.15
CA ALA A 992 35.92 30.46 -37.75
C ALA A 992 34.52 30.58 -38.40
N GLN A 993 33.85 29.45 -38.67
CA GLN A 993 32.48 29.39 -39.18
C GLN A 993 31.45 28.98 -38.10
N GLY A 994 31.80 29.12 -36.82
CA GLY A 994 30.94 28.85 -35.67
C GLY A 994 31.17 27.51 -34.97
N GLY A 995 32.12 26.68 -35.42
CA GLY A 995 32.47 25.37 -34.84
C GLY A 995 33.20 25.42 -33.49
N THR A 996 33.10 26.53 -32.76
CA THR A 996 33.68 26.74 -31.43
C THR A 996 32.76 27.70 -30.68
N VAL A 997 32.25 27.28 -29.51
CA VAL A 997 31.35 28.10 -28.69
C VAL A 997 32.18 29.03 -27.78
N PRO A 998 32.00 30.36 -27.80
CA PRO A 998 32.68 31.26 -26.88
C PRO A 998 32.13 31.14 -25.45
N ASP A 999 32.98 31.41 -24.44
CA ASP A 999 32.64 31.32 -23.01
C ASP A 999 31.30 32.00 -22.64
N ALA A 1000 31.05 33.20 -23.18
CA ALA A 1000 29.82 33.96 -22.93
C ALA A 1000 28.54 33.27 -23.45
N VAL A 1001 28.66 32.36 -24.43
CA VAL A 1001 27.57 31.51 -24.94
C VAL A 1001 27.55 30.16 -24.21
N ALA A 1002 28.72 29.61 -23.86
CA ALA A 1002 28.83 28.37 -23.07
C ALA A 1002 28.24 28.49 -21.65
N LEU A 1003 28.21 29.71 -21.09
CA LEU A 1003 27.54 30.04 -19.83
C LEU A 1003 26.00 30.13 -19.94
N CYS A 1004 25.40 30.08 -21.14
CA CYS A 1004 23.95 30.08 -21.31
C CYS A 1004 23.38 28.67 -21.13
N ASN A 1005 22.41 28.52 -20.22
CA ASN A 1005 21.66 27.28 -19.93
C ASN A 1005 20.16 27.41 -20.23
N ASP A 1006 19.80 28.41 -21.04
CA ASP A 1006 18.43 28.77 -21.39
C ASP A 1006 18.23 28.94 -22.92
N ILE A 1007 19.11 28.37 -23.74
CA ILE A 1007 18.96 28.36 -25.20
C ILE A 1007 17.75 27.49 -25.60
N VAL A 1008 16.89 28.01 -26.48
CA VAL A 1008 15.70 27.31 -27.01
C VAL A 1008 15.78 27.06 -28.52
N GLN A 1009 16.56 27.86 -29.26
CA GLN A 1009 16.73 27.74 -30.70
C GLN A 1009 18.17 28.10 -31.08
N VAL A 1010 18.74 27.45 -32.10
CA VAL A 1010 19.98 27.88 -32.77
C VAL A 1010 19.69 27.99 -34.27
N CYS A 1011 20.21 29.01 -34.94
CA CYS A 1011 20.09 29.23 -36.39
C CYS A 1011 21.44 29.64 -36.97
N GLY A 1012 21.69 29.35 -38.25
CA GLY A 1012 22.98 29.62 -38.92
C GLY A 1012 22.83 30.47 -40.18
N THR A 1013 23.75 31.43 -40.36
CA THR A 1013 24.12 31.96 -41.69
C THR A 1013 25.14 31.02 -42.35
N GLY A 1014 25.76 31.43 -43.45
CA GLY A 1014 26.83 30.65 -44.09
C GLY A 1014 28.05 30.43 -43.17
N ARG A 1015 28.36 31.37 -42.26
CA ARG A 1015 29.58 31.31 -41.42
C ARG A 1015 29.41 31.76 -39.95
N ALA A 1016 28.19 32.01 -39.49
CA ALA A 1016 27.92 32.36 -38.10
C ALA A 1016 26.67 31.65 -37.56
N PHE A 1017 26.58 31.52 -36.23
CA PHE A 1017 25.39 31.05 -35.52
C PHE A 1017 24.79 32.18 -34.67
N ALA A 1018 23.47 32.15 -34.52
CA ALA A 1018 22.72 32.93 -33.54
C ALA A 1018 21.80 32.00 -32.74
N ALA A 1019 21.67 32.25 -31.44
CA ALA A 1019 20.88 31.43 -30.53
C ALA A 1019 19.91 32.28 -29.71
N LEU A 1020 18.67 31.79 -29.62
CA LEU A 1020 17.57 32.41 -28.88
C LEU A 1020 17.51 31.83 -27.46
N ARG A 1021 17.34 32.70 -26.47
CA ARG A 1021 17.20 32.36 -25.05
C ARG A 1021 15.73 32.39 -24.61
N LYS A 1022 15.36 31.62 -23.57
CA LYS A 1022 14.00 31.59 -22.98
C LYS A 1022 13.48 32.98 -22.60
N ASN A 1023 14.36 33.88 -22.18
CA ASN A 1023 14.04 35.27 -21.83
C ASN A 1023 13.83 36.20 -23.06
N GLY A 1024 13.82 35.67 -24.28
CA GLY A 1024 13.62 36.44 -25.51
C GLY A 1024 14.84 37.24 -25.97
N GLN A 1025 16.02 37.00 -25.39
CA GLN A 1025 17.29 37.60 -25.82
C GLN A 1025 18.05 36.71 -26.81
N VAL A 1026 19.02 37.29 -27.52
CA VAL A 1026 19.78 36.60 -28.58
C VAL A 1026 21.28 36.81 -28.42
N VAL A 1027 22.03 35.72 -28.52
CA VAL A 1027 23.50 35.69 -28.59
C VAL A 1027 23.97 35.16 -29.95
N ALA A 1028 25.17 35.53 -30.39
CA ALA A 1028 25.72 35.08 -31.68
C ALA A 1028 27.24 34.85 -31.61
N TRP A 1029 27.75 33.99 -32.49
CA TRP A 1029 29.18 33.67 -32.61
C TRP A 1029 29.55 33.16 -34.01
N GLY A 1030 30.84 32.93 -34.25
CA GLY A 1030 31.40 32.63 -35.57
C GLY A 1030 31.83 33.91 -36.29
N ASP A 1031 31.70 33.94 -37.62
CA ASP A 1031 32.17 35.05 -38.44
C ASP A 1031 31.37 36.35 -38.18
N GLN A 1032 32.04 37.33 -37.59
CA GLN A 1032 31.45 38.61 -37.23
C GLN A 1032 30.97 39.42 -38.44
N THR A 1033 31.52 39.18 -39.64
CA THR A 1033 31.12 39.90 -40.87
C THR A 1033 29.74 39.49 -41.37
N VAL A 1034 29.31 38.24 -41.09
CA VAL A 1034 28.02 37.66 -41.50
C VAL A 1034 27.12 37.33 -40.31
N GLY A 1035 27.13 38.18 -39.29
CA GLY A 1035 26.15 38.17 -38.19
C GLY A 1035 26.63 37.57 -36.87
N GLY A 1036 27.87 37.08 -36.77
CA GLY A 1036 28.47 36.56 -35.53
C GLY A 1036 28.72 37.59 -34.42
N ASN A 1037 28.15 38.80 -34.54
CA ASN A 1037 28.21 39.89 -33.56
C ASN A 1037 26.88 40.64 -33.52
N THR A 1038 26.23 40.69 -32.35
CA THR A 1038 24.93 41.37 -32.12
C THR A 1038 25.06 42.75 -31.46
N ALA A 1039 26.27 43.23 -31.14
CA ALA A 1039 26.46 44.42 -30.29
C ALA A 1039 25.73 45.69 -30.81
N ALA A 1040 25.70 45.90 -32.13
CA ALA A 1040 25.02 47.05 -32.75
C ALA A 1040 23.47 47.01 -32.64
N VAL A 1041 22.89 45.85 -32.31
CA VAL A 1041 21.43 45.63 -32.23
C VAL A 1041 20.97 45.03 -30.90
N ALA A 1042 21.86 44.77 -29.94
CA ALA A 1042 21.56 44.08 -28.68
C ALA A 1042 20.40 44.70 -27.87
N ALA A 1043 20.29 46.04 -27.86
CA ALA A 1043 19.19 46.75 -27.23
C ALA A 1043 17.81 46.53 -27.89
N LYS A 1044 17.79 46.08 -29.15
CA LYS A 1044 16.57 45.71 -29.90
C LYS A 1044 16.22 44.22 -29.81
N LEU A 1045 17.20 43.36 -29.50
CA LEU A 1045 17.06 41.91 -29.41
C LEU A 1045 16.49 41.48 -28.05
N GLN A 1046 15.25 41.90 -27.80
CA GLN A 1046 14.46 41.59 -26.60
C GLN A 1046 13.07 41.08 -27.05
N ASN A 1047 12.40 40.23 -26.28
CA ASN A 1047 11.09 39.64 -26.62
C ASN A 1047 11.05 38.91 -27.98
N VAL A 1048 12.20 38.36 -28.42
CA VAL A 1048 12.32 37.57 -29.65
C VAL A 1048 11.62 36.21 -29.47
N ARG A 1049 10.96 35.74 -30.52
CA ARG A 1049 10.20 34.47 -30.53
C ARG A 1049 10.78 33.44 -31.49
N ALA A 1050 11.38 33.90 -32.60
CA ALA A 1050 11.96 33.06 -33.64
C ALA A 1050 13.19 33.73 -34.29
N LEU A 1051 14.18 32.91 -34.67
CA LEU A 1051 15.35 33.30 -35.45
C LEU A 1051 15.34 32.63 -36.84
N TYR A 1052 15.54 33.45 -37.87
CA TYR A 1052 15.71 33.04 -39.27
C TYR A 1052 17.01 33.62 -39.84
N ALA A 1053 17.47 33.14 -41.01
CA ALA A 1053 18.73 33.57 -41.62
C ALA A 1053 18.75 33.46 -43.16
N SER A 1054 19.59 34.29 -43.79
CA SER A 1054 20.10 34.12 -45.16
C SER A 1054 21.53 33.54 -45.13
N SER A 1055 22.27 33.62 -46.23
CA SER A 1055 23.71 33.31 -46.23
C SER A 1055 24.56 34.31 -45.43
N GLU A 1056 24.11 35.56 -45.26
CA GLU A 1056 24.95 36.63 -44.66
C GLU A 1056 24.31 37.41 -43.50
N SER A 1057 23.00 37.23 -43.27
CA SER A 1057 22.22 38.04 -42.32
C SER A 1057 21.22 37.21 -41.52
N PHE A 1058 20.96 37.63 -40.28
CA PHE A 1058 19.94 37.07 -39.40
C PHE A 1058 18.71 37.97 -39.31
N VAL A 1059 17.58 37.35 -38.98
CA VAL A 1059 16.31 38.02 -38.69
C VAL A 1059 15.73 37.47 -37.40
N ALA A 1060 15.49 38.35 -36.43
CA ALA A 1060 14.75 38.07 -35.20
C ALA A 1060 13.32 38.60 -35.30
N LEU A 1061 12.33 37.75 -35.07
CA LEU A 1061 10.90 38.08 -35.07
C LEU A 1061 10.39 38.25 -33.63
N LEU A 1062 9.67 39.34 -33.36
CA LEU A 1062 9.28 39.77 -32.00
C LEU A 1062 7.85 39.34 -31.62
N ASP A 1063 7.55 39.23 -30.31
CA ASP A 1063 6.21 38.84 -29.82
C ASP A 1063 5.09 39.80 -30.27
N GLY A 1064 5.38 41.09 -30.30
CA GLY A 1064 4.46 42.14 -30.79
C GLY A 1064 4.40 42.29 -32.30
N GLY A 1065 5.12 41.46 -33.07
CA GLY A 1065 5.32 41.63 -34.52
C GLY A 1065 6.49 42.57 -34.87
N GLY A 1066 6.80 42.65 -36.16
CA GLY A 1066 7.98 43.34 -36.68
C GLY A 1066 9.29 42.57 -36.44
N ILE A 1067 10.39 43.04 -37.04
CA ILE A 1067 11.68 42.32 -37.06
C ILE A 1067 12.91 43.19 -36.75
N VAL A 1068 13.94 42.55 -36.20
CA VAL A 1068 15.30 43.08 -36.07
C VAL A 1068 16.23 42.28 -36.98
N THR A 1069 17.00 42.97 -37.83
CA THR A 1069 17.98 42.37 -38.74
C THR A 1069 19.40 42.75 -38.34
N TRP A 1070 20.37 41.87 -38.60
CA TRP A 1070 21.81 42.16 -38.48
C TRP A 1070 22.65 41.19 -39.32
N GLY A 1071 23.94 41.51 -39.49
CA GLY A 1071 24.84 40.86 -40.44
C GLY A 1071 25.25 41.84 -41.53
N VAL A 1072 25.45 41.35 -42.76
CA VAL A 1072 25.83 42.21 -43.88
C VAL A 1072 24.67 43.12 -44.27
N LEU A 1073 24.84 44.45 -44.09
CA LEU A 1073 23.78 45.44 -44.35
C LEU A 1073 23.16 45.28 -45.75
N ALA A 1074 23.99 45.18 -46.79
CA ALA A 1074 23.55 44.99 -48.17
C ALA A 1074 22.92 43.60 -48.43
N GLY A 1075 23.34 42.57 -47.67
CA GLY A 1075 22.84 41.20 -47.75
C GLY A 1075 21.49 40.95 -47.08
N GLY A 1076 20.82 42.00 -46.59
CA GLY A 1076 19.57 41.94 -45.85
C GLY A 1076 19.67 42.28 -44.35
N GLY A 1077 20.87 42.57 -43.86
CA GLY A 1077 21.12 43.01 -42.48
C GLY A 1077 20.56 44.40 -42.16
N ASP A 1078 20.27 45.22 -43.18
CA ASP A 1078 19.53 46.47 -43.09
C ASP A 1078 18.08 46.30 -43.59
N ASN A 1079 17.09 46.54 -42.72
CA ASN A 1079 15.67 46.56 -43.05
C ASN A 1079 15.07 47.99 -43.11
N SER A 1080 15.88 49.06 -43.02
CA SER A 1080 15.41 50.44 -42.92
C SER A 1080 14.69 50.97 -44.17
N LYS A 1081 14.71 50.21 -45.26
CA LYS A 1081 14.04 50.52 -46.54
C LYS A 1081 12.71 49.78 -46.74
N VAL A 1082 12.37 48.86 -45.85
CA VAL A 1082 11.11 48.10 -45.81
C VAL A 1082 10.15 48.42 -44.63
N PRO A 1083 10.32 49.45 -43.76
CA PRO A 1083 9.63 49.44 -42.46
C PRO A 1083 8.12 49.63 -42.57
N THR A 1084 7.65 50.37 -43.57
CA THR A 1084 6.23 50.74 -43.75
C THR A 1084 5.32 49.55 -44.00
N ILE A 1085 5.84 48.40 -44.45
CA ILE A 1085 5.04 47.20 -44.70
C ILE A 1085 5.43 46.02 -43.79
N ILE A 1086 6.65 45.98 -43.24
CA ILE A 1086 7.05 44.90 -42.31
C ILE A 1086 6.80 45.26 -40.83
N ASN A 1087 6.96 46.53 -40.45
CA ASN A 1087 6.94 46.95 -39.03
C ASN A 1087 5.68 47.75 -38.65
N GLU A 1088 4.83 48.16 -39.60
CA GLU A 1088 3.55 48.81 -39.30
C GLU A 1088 2.42 47.80 -39.03
N ASN A 1089 1.49 48.18 -38.14
CA ASN A 1089 0.18 47.56 -37.93
C ASN A 1089 0.14 46.03 -37.72
N GLY A 1090 1.25 45.39 -37.33
CA GLY A 1090 1.32 43.95 -37.15
C GLY A 1090 1.23 43.16 -38.48
N ALA A 1091 1.74 43.72 -39.58
CA ALA A 1091 1.73 43.06 -40.89
C ALA A 1091 2.56 41.76 -40.94
N LEU A 1092 3.57 41.61 -40.08
CA LEU A 1092 4.33 40.36 -39.88
C LEU A 1092 4.33 39.97 -38.40
N THR A 1093 3.71 38.82 -38.08
CA THR A 1093 3.65 38.28 -36.71
C THR A 1093 4.03 36.80 -36.65
N TYR A 1094 4.43 36.36 -35.46
CA TYR A 1094 4.73 34.95 -35.18
C TYR A 1094 3.45 34.12 -34.94
N VAL A 1095 2.53 34.65 -34.13
CA VAL A 1095 1.20 34.04 -33.88
C VAL A 1095 0.22 34.51 -34.96
N ALA A 1096 -0.60 33.60 -35.46
CA ALA A 1096 -1.62 33.84 -36.47
C ALA A 1096 -2.77 34.69 -35.91
N THR A 1097 -3.02 35.84 -36.56
CA THR A 1097 -4.06 36.82 -36.19
C THR A 1097 -5.39 36.49 -36.88
N ALA A 1098 -6.46 37.21 -36.56
CA ALA A 1098 -7.71 37.08 -37.33
C ALA A 1098 -7.51 37.37 -38.84
N ALA A 1099 -6.60 38.29 -39.17
CA ALA A 1099 -6.25 38.61 -40.55
C ALA A 1099 -5.55 37.45 -41.29
N SER A 1100 -4.60 36.76 -40.65
CA SER A 1100 -3.95 35.58 -41.29
C SER A 1100 -4.78 34.30 -41.21
N ARG A 1101 -5.74 34.20 -40.28
CA ARG A 1101 -6.73 33.10 -40.23
C ARG A 1101 -7.88 33.24 -41.24
N GLY A 1102 -8.15 34.44 -41.76
CA GLY A 1102 -9.21 34.72 -42.73
C GLY A 1102 -9.09 34.01 -44.08
N LEU A 1103 -8.00 33.26 -44.30
CA LEU A 1103 -7.73 32.46 -45.50
C LEU A 1103 -7.81 30.94 -45.24
N ILE A 1104 -8.18 30.50 -44.03
CA ILE A 1104 -8.20 29.07 -43.63
C ILE A 1104 -9.55 28.39 -43.94
N SER A 1105 -10.60 29.15 -44.25
CA SER A 1105 -11.84 28.63 -44.86
C SER A 1105 -11.63 28.13 -46.29
#